data_AF-A0A1T4Y383-F1
#
_entry.id   AF-A0A1T4Y383-F1
#
_cell.length_a   1.000
_cell.length_b   1.000
_cell.length_c   1.000
_cell.angle_alpha   90.00
_cell.angle_beta   90.00
_cell.angle_gamma   90.00
#
_symmetry.space_group_name_H-M   'P 1'
#
loop_
_entity.id
_entity.type
_entity.pdbx_description
1 polymer ?
#
loop_
_entity_poly.entity_id
_entity_poly.type
_entity_poly.pdbx_seq_one_letter_code
_entity_poly.pdbx_strand_id
1 'polypeptide(L)'
;MAIKNYIVKTVAISSIACFMLTNIAFAKDLVKKDESVYAILSAEGQKKEVIVSDYLHSDKADIEIKDKSTLSSITNVKGDEKPIISGDTLTWKTNKNDIFYQGKTNKSLPINVNISYYLDGSKVSPQDIAGKSGKIKINIELKNKDAHTASINGKNKVIYTPFTVVAAVNLPLDNFKNVKINSGEMLSDGNNQVITFATILGLKDSLGIDESLIDIPENLTIEAECTSFELKPIIITATPKMIDVGKIEGADNIKELIDGISKIKDATYKLSDGTGKIAQGAKELSDNMNKLTLGLDTLNSSSKKINDGAQKLAKGSEDALNGAKKLSEGAAALSSGTEKLSKGTVEYAAGAENFAAGSKKFADGAVKFADGTMELSKKTGELYDGLNKLVTATEQIKNGEKQISDGASKSLEVISKLKEAKTKENNAIELLIKGVDGLETVVSLLSPIPQAKEIQEKLTSGLETQKAYLKQLLDSGNQYVQALSQLEAGIVSIKNGTDNLNSALSSLQDGQKKAADGAYLISKGGETLKSHAQELQNAGNSLSEGANKLTDSSKALSEGLKQVGPSISSIAQGNQNLYEGLNSLHQGSLALSQGTDEFSKGVESAYEGSVKLNEGSAKLSNGTKELDENMKKFKDEGIDKIDSKVNDKLGNIDDIIKSKDEIVKLSKDYKAFCGIGEDMEGSVKFIMRTEEIKAPVVSKTSTQTENKETKGFFEWLRDIFKKIF
;
A
#
# COMPACT_ATOMS: atom_id res chain seq x y z
N MET A 1 -1.09 31.47 -64.97
CA MET A 1 -1.98 32.57 -65.42
C MET A 1 -1.35 33.96 -65.23
N ALA A 2 -0.59 34.22 -64.15
CA ALA A 2 0.10 35.50 -63.92
C ALA A 2 1.23 35.83 -64.93
N ILE A 3 1.98 34.82 -65.40
CA ILE A 3 3.12 34.99 -66.32
C ILE A 3 2.68 35.51 -67.71
N LYS A 4 1.56 35.02 -68.25
CA LYS A 4 1.02 35.41 -69.56
C LYS A 4 0.65 36.90 -69.62
N ASN A 5 0.02 37.41 -68.56
CA ASN A 5 -0.35 38.82 -68.47
C ASN A 5 0.86 39.75 -68.23
N TYR A 6 1.92 39.25 -67.58
CA TYR A 6 3.12 40.03 -67.30
C TYR A 6 3.97 40.22 -68.56
N ILE A 7 4.15 39.16 -69.36
CA ILE A 7 4.94 39.23 -70.62
C ILE A 7 4.25 40.15 -71.64
N VAL A 8 2.94 39.98 -71.87
CA VAL A 8 2.21 40.77 -72.89
C VAL A 8 2.14 42.27 -72.53
N LYS A 9 1.86 42.61 -71.27
CA LYS A 9 1.82 44.03 -70.83
C LYS A 9 3.19 44.69 -70.83
N THR A 10 4.24 43.97 -70.47
CA THR A 10 5.60 44.54 -70.42
C THR A 10 6.14 44.76 -71.83
N VAL A 11 5.87 43.84 -72.76
CA VAL A 11 6.29 43.94 -74.17
C VAL A 11 5.59 45.12 -74.87
N ALA A 12 4.28 45.32 -74.65
CA ALA A 12 3.51 46.43 -75.24
C ALA A 12 4.01 47.82 -74.79
N ILE A 13 4.45 47.96 -73.52
CA ILE A 13 5.03 49.20 -72.98
C ILE A 13 6.43 49.47 -73.56
N SER A 14 7.20 48.43 -73.89
CA SER A 14 8.52 48.58 -74.54
C SER A 14 8.47 48.96 -76.03
N SER A 15 7.34 48.79 -76.72
CA SER A 15 7.16 49.26 -78.12
C SER A 15 7.37 50.78 -78.26
N ILE A 16 7.06 51.55 -77.22
CA ILE A 16 7.24 53.00 -77.16
C ILE A 16 8.70 53.36 -76.83
N ALA A 17 9.41 52.52 -76.09
CA ALA A 17 10.82 52.73 -75.75
C ALA A 17 11.76 52.51 -76.95
N CYS A 18 11.47 51.57 -77.87
CA CYS A 18 12.30 51.35 -79.06
C CYS A 18 12.42 52.56 -80.00
N PHE A 19 11.50 53.54 -79.93
CA PHE A 19 11.59 54.77 -80.71
C PHE A 19 12.36 55.91 -80.04
N MET A 20 12.64 55.84 -78.73
CA MET A 20 13.47 56.82 -78.03
C MET A 20 14.28 56.14 -76.92
N LEU A 21 15.52 55.78 -77.24
CA LEU A 21 16.54 55.47 -76.23
C LEU A 21 17.67 56.49 -76.35
N THR A 22 17.75 57.35 -75.34
CA THR A 22 18.96 58.11 -75.00
C THR A 22 19.80 57.30 -74.01
N ASN A 23 21.10 57.54 -74.03
CA ASN A 23 22.14 56.74 -73.40
C ASN A 23 21.98 56.58 -71.87
N ILE A 24 22.25 55.36 -71.39
CA ILE A 24 22.49 55.06 -69.98
C ILE A 24 23.99 55.27 -69.70
N ALA A 25 24.31 55.96 -68.61
CA ALA A 25 25.67 56.21 -68.14
C ALA A 25 26.14 55.08 -67.21
N PHE A 26 27.29 54.48 -67.50
CA PHE A 26 28.01 53.58 -66.62
C PHE A 26 29.52 53.82 -66.72
N ALA A 27 30.21 53.63 -65.60
CA ALA A 27 31.58 54.08 -65.33
C ALA A 27 32.64 53.15 -65.94
N LYS A 28 33.17 53.55 -67.10
CA LYS A 28 34.52 53.27 -67.62
C LYS A 28 34.68 54.14 -68.86
N ASP A 29 35.85 54.74 -69.10
CA ASP A 29 36.15 55.56 -70.29
C ASP A 29 36.22 54.70 -71.59
N LEU A 30 35.23 53.84 -71.84
CA LEU A 30 35.10 52.98 -73.01
C LEU A 30 34.35 53.75 -74.11
N VAL A 31 34.80 53.63 -75.36
CA VAL A 31 34.07 54.19 -76.50
C VAL A 31 32.81 53.36 -76.74
N LYS A 32 31.66 54.02 -76.85
CA LYS A 32 30.38 53.38 -77.16
C LYS A 32 30.17 53.34 -78.65
N LYS A 33 29.76 52.17 -79.17
CA LYS A 33 29.36 51.95 -80.55
C LYS A 33 27.88 51.57 -80.60
N ASP A 34 27.06 52.48 -81.10
CA ASP A 34 25.66 52.21 -81.41
C ASP A 34 25.51 51.94 -82.92
N GLU A 35 25.34 50.67 -83.25
CA GLU A 35 25.20 50.20 -84.62
C GLU A 35 23.72 50.05 -85.00
N SER A 36 23.31 50.79 -86.03
CA SER A 36 21.98 50.72 -86.61
C SER A 36 22.07 50.07 -87.99
N VAL A 37 21.62 48.82 -88.08
CA VAL A 37 21.60 48.04 -89.32
C VAL A 37 20.28 48.30 -90.03
N TYR A 38 20.30 49.19 -91.02
CA TYR A 38 19.16 49.47 -91.88
C TYR A 38 19.13 48.49 -93.05
N ALA A 39 18.17 47.57 -93.05
CA ALA A 39 17.98 46.64 -94.16
C ALA A 39 16.76 47.06 -94.99
N ILE A 40 16.98 47.30 -96.28
CA ILE A 40 15.92 47.45 -97.27
C ILE A 40 15.60 46.06 -97.80
N LEU A 41 14.35 45.63 -97.59
CA LEU A 41 13.84 44.34 -98.02
C LEU A 41 12.91 44.53 -99.22
N SER A 42 12.81 43.52 -100.09
CA SER A 42 11.70 43.42 -101.05
C SER A 42 10.37 43.34 -100.29
N ALA A 43 9.26 43.53 -101.00
CA ALA A 43 7.94 43.35 -100.41
C ALA A 43 7.74 41.92 -99.83
N GLU A 44 8.41 40.90 -100.36
CA GLU A 44 8.39 39.52 -99.82
C GLU A 44 9.39 39.29 -98.67
N GLY A 45 10.12 40.32 -98.24
CA GLY A 45 11.10 40.23 -97.15
C GLY A 45 12.52 39.84 -97.57
N GLN A 46 12.81 39.74 -98.88
CA GLN A 46 14.16 39.37 -99.34
C GLN A 46 15.14 40.55 -99.25
N LYS A 47 16.33 40.33 -98.71
CA LYS A 47 17.37 41.36 -98.54
C LYS A 47 17.78 41.94 -99.90
N LYS A 48 17.57 43.26 -100.09
CA LYS A 48 18.08 43.99 -101.27
C LYS A 48 19.38 44.73 -100.94
N GLU A 49 19.33 45.57 -99.92
CA GLU A 49 20.45 46.41 -99.51
C GLU A 49 20.52 46.49 -97.99
N VAL A 50 21.73 46.49 -97.44
CA VAL A 50 21.96 46.71 -96.01
C VAL A 50 22.95 47.84 -95.85
N ILE A 51 22.49 48.90 -95.22
CA ILE A 51 23.28 50.06 -94.82
C ILE A 51 23.44 49.98 -93.32
N VAL A 52 24.67 49.97 -92.86
CA VAL A 52 24.97 50.02 -91.43
C VAL A 52 25.42 51.43 -91.12
N SER A 53 24.77 52.04 -90.14
CA SER A 53 25.17 53.32 -89.58
C SER A 53 25.69 53.08 -88.18
N ASP A 54 26.95 53.44 -87.97
CA ASP A 54 27.64 53.34 -86.71
C ASP A 54 27.75 54.74 -86.09
N TYR A 55 27.36 54.83 -84.82
CA TYR A 55 27.60 55.99 -83.98
C TYR A 55 28.64 55.61 -82.93
N LEU A 56 29.84 56.18 -83.06
CA LEU A 56 30.89 56.07 -82.06
C LEU A 56 30.86 57.30 -81.17
N HIS A 57 30.75 57.10 -79.86
CA HIS A 57 30.74 58.15 -78.86
C HIS A 57 31.84 57.94 -77.83
N SER A 58 32.58 58.99 -77.52
CA SER A 58 33.48 59.05 -76.37
C SER A 58 33.18 60.25 -75.50
N ASP A 59 33.33 60.07 -74.19
CA ASP A 59 33.23 61.17 -73.22
C ASP A 59 34.40 62.17 -73.35
N LYS A 60 35.42 61.89 -74.18
CA LYS A 60 36.61 62.75 -74.41
C LYS A 60 36.73 63.21 -75.87
N ALA A 61 37.13 64.47 -76.05
CA ALA A 61 37.56 65.04 -77.33
C ALA A 61 39.06 64.81 -77.57
N ASP A 62 39.54 65.00 -78.81
CA ASP A 62 40.95 64.82 -79.22
C ASP A 62 41.52 63.42 -78.97
N ILE A 63 40.77 62.39 -79.37
CA ILE A 63 41.16 60.99 -79.19
C ILE A 63 41.34 60.25 -80.52
N GLU A 64 42.09 59.15 -80.45
CA GLU A 64 42.15 58.14 -81.50
C GLU A 64 41.18 56.99 -81.15
N ILE A 65 40.14 56.82 -81.97
CA ILE A 65 39.15 55.75 -81.80
C ILE A 65 39.51 54.58 -82.72
N LYS A 66 39.77 53.41 -82.14
CA LYS A 66 40.06 52.16 -82.87
C LYS A 66 38.84 51.25 -82.88
N ASP A 67 38.09 51.30 -83.97
CA ASP A 67 36.94 50.44 -84.19
C ASP A 67 37.30 49.28 -85.12
N LYS A 68 36.44 48.25 -85.15
CA LYS A 68 36.50 47.14 -86.11
C LYS A 68 35.22 47.13 -86.93
N SER A 69 35.33 47.05 -88.25
CA SER A 69 34.19 47.01 -89.15
C SER A 69 34.50 46.22 -90.41
N THR A 70 33.55 45.38 -90.82
CA THR A 70 33.57 44.67 -92.11
C THR A 70 32.82 45.43 -93.20
N LEU A 71 32.54 46.73 -93.01
CA LEU A 71 31.77 47.54 -93.95
C LEU A 71 32.58 47.98 -95.16
N SER A 72 31.92 48.05 -96.32
CA SER A 72 32.46 48.64 -97.54
C SER A 72 31.89 50.04 -97.79
N SER A 73 32.60 50.86 -98.56
CA SER A 73 32.20 52.24 -98.91
C SER A 73 31.93 53.14 -97.70
N ILE A 74 32.82 53.07 -96.70
CA ILE A 74 32.70 53.80 -95.44
C ILE A 74 32.77 55.31 -95.69
N THR A 75 31.75 56.01 -95.21
CA THR A 75 31.62 57.48 -95.32
C THR A 75 31.21 58.05 -93.97
N ASN A 76 31.89 59.10 -93.51
CA ASN A 76 31.44 59.88 -92.37
C ASN A 76 30.23 60.74 -92.79
N VAL A 77 29.15 60.68 -92.03
CA VAL A 77 27.87 61.30 -92.40
C VAL A 77 27.63 62.65 -91.71
N LYS A 78 28.42 62.99 -90.69
CA LYS A 78 28.26 64.23 -89.91
C LYS A 78 29.56 65.02 -89.73
N GLY A 79 30.59 64.71 -90.51
CA GLY A 79 31.86 65.41 -90.51
C GLY A 79 32.76 65.01 -91.68
N ASP A 80 33.90 65.69 -91.80
CA ASP A 80 34.85 65.51 -92.90
C ASP A 80 36.01 64.56 -92.54
N GLU A 81 36.04 64.02 -91.31
CA GLU A 81 37.07 63.09 -90.85
C GLU A 81 37.04 61.81 -91.70
N LYS A 82 38.21 61.34 -92.14
CA LYS A 82 38.37 60.07 -92.87
C LYS A 82 39.13 59.06 -92.00
N PRO A 83 38.66 57.80 -91.90
CA PRO A 83 39.35 56.79 -91.11
C PRO A 83 40.60 56.30 -91.83
N ILE A 84 41.60 55.90 -91.05
CA ILE A 84 42.71 55.08 -91.53
C ILE A 84 42.23 53.63 -91.46
N ILE A 85 42.16 52.96 -92.61
CA ILE A 85 41.64 51.60 -92.74
C ILE A 85 42.82 50.62 -92.88
N SER A 86 42.90 49.62 -92.00
CA SER A 86 43.88 48.53 -92.04
C SER A 86 43.21 47.19 -91.75
N GLY A 87 42.95 46.41 -92.80
CA GLY A 87 42.11 45.22 -92.71
C GLY A 87 40.70 45.58 -92.23
N ASP A 88 40.20 44.89 -91.21
CA ASP A 88 38.91 45.19 -90.58
C ASP A 88 38.99 46.33 -89.55
N THR A 89 40.16 46.94 -89.33
CA THR A 89 40.34 47.98 -88.30
C THR A 89 40.17 49.37 -88.89
N LEU A 90 39.33 50.18 -88.26
CA LEU A 90 39.09 51.59 -88.56
C LEU A 90 39.67 52.46 -87.46
N THR A 91 40.67 53.28 -87.79
CA THR A 91 41.24 54.25 -86.85
C THR A 91 40.77 55.65 -87.21
N TRP A 92 39.92 56.23 -86.36
CA TRP A 92 39.41 57.58 -86.49
C TRP A 92 40.24 58.54 -85.62
N LYS A 93 40.73 59.62 -86.23
CA LYS A 93 41.35 60.74 -85.52
C LYS A 93 40.39 61.91 -85.58
N THR A 94 39.91 62.36 -84.42
CA THR A 94 38.89 63.41 -84.35
C THR A 94 39.10 64.28 -83.12
N ASN A 95 38.78 65.57 -83.26
CA ASN A 95 38.69 66.51 -82.15
C ASN A 95 37.28 66.57 -81.54
N LYS A 96 36.34 65.76 -82.03
CA LYS A 96 34.97 65.67 -81.54
C LYS A 96 34.76 64.42 -80.69
N ASN A 97 33.77 64.47 -79.81
CA ASN A 97 33.30 63.34 -79.02
C ASN A 97 32.62 62.24 -79.86
N ASP A 98 32.10 62.61 -81.03
CA ASP A 98 31.22 61.78 -81.82
C ASP A 98 31.76 61.55 -83.24
N ILE A 99 31.74 60.30 -83.70
CA ILE A 99 31.89 59.91 -85.10
C ILE A 99 30.63 59.20 -85.54
N PHE A 100 30.05 59.67 -86.65
CA PHE A 100 28.95 58.99 -87.31
C PHE A 100 29.43 58.53 -88.66
N TYR A 101 29.52 57.22 -88.87
CA TYR A 101 29.92 56.70 -90.17
C TYR A 101 28.93 55.66 -90.66
N GLN A 102 28.79 55.57 -91.97
CA GLN A 102 27.93 54.59 -92.62
C GLN A 102 28.70 53.81 -93.65
N GLY A 103 28.30 52.56 -93.87
CA GLY A 103 28.82 51.72 -94.95
C GLY A 103 27.80 50.67 -95.37
N LYS A 104 28.16 49.88 -96.38
CA LYS A 104 27.33 48.79 -96.89
C LYS A 104 27.90 47.43 -96.49
N THR A 105 27.04 46.42 -96.36
CA THR A 105 27.46 45.04 -96.06
C THR A 105 26.67 44.01 -96.85
N ASN A 106 27.34 42.92 -97.23
CA ASN A 106 26.71 41.74 -97.81
C ASN A 106 26.44 40.62 -96.78
N LYS A 107 26.77 40.82 -95.51
CA LYS A 107 26.52 39.84 -94.43
C LYS A 107 25.04 39.47 -94.36
N SER A 108 24.73 38.21 -94.04
CA SER A 108 23.36 37.74 -93.86
C SER A 108 22.78 38.30 -92.57
N LEU A 109 21.54 38.79 -92.60
CA LEU A 109 20.82 39.24 -91.41
C LEU A 109 20.57 38.05 -90.47
N PRO A 110 20.63 38.26 -89.13
CA PRO A 110 20.42 37.18 -88.15
C PRO A 110 18.96 36.73 -88.05
N ILE A 111 18.03 37.51 -88.62
CA ILE A 111 16.61 37.21 -88.68
C ILE A 111 16.23 37.12 -90.16
N ASN A 112 15.55 36.03 -90.50
CA ASN A 112 14.92 35.90 -91.80
C ASN A 112 13.49 36.41 -91.74
N VAL A 113 13.14 37.33 -92.63
CA VAL A 113 11.79 37.87 -92.78
C VAL A 113 11.22 37.29 -94.07
N ASN A 114 10.16 36.49 -93.96
CA ASN A 114 9.43 35.99 -95.11
C ASN A 114 8.02 36.55 -95.10
N ILE A 115 7.64 37.28 -96.15
CA ILE A 115 6.31 37.86 -96.29
C ILE A 115 5.62 37.23 -97.48
N SER A 116 4.43 36.66 -97.25
CA SER A 116 3.59 36.10 -98.31
C SER A 116 2.24 36.80 -98.37
N TYR A 117 1.84 37.12 -99.60
CA TYR A 117 0.58 37.78 -99.92
C TYR A 117 -0.36 36.80 -100.59
N TYR A 118 -1.65 36.89 -100.24
CA TYR A 118 -2.70 36.11 -100.86
C TYR A 118 -3.88 37.03 -101.21
N LEU A 119 -4.46 36.82 -102.38
CA LEU A 119 -5.70 37.46 -102.84
C LEU A 119 -6.73 36.36 -103.11
N ASP A 120 -7.89 36.46 -102.47
CA ASP A 120 -9.00 35.50 -102.53
C ASP A 120 -8.54 34.05 -102.30
N GLY A 121 -7.61 33.87 -101.36
CA GLY A 121 -7.06 32.56 -100.97
C GLY A 121 -5.90 32.05 -101.83
N SER A 122 -5.60 32.66 -102.97
CA SER A 122 -4.48 32.29 -103.83
C SER A 122 -3.24 33.11 -103.53
N LYS A 123 -2.05 32.48 -103.44
CA LYS A 123 -0.78 33.18 -103.23
C LYS A 123 -0.44 34.02 -104.47
N VAL A 124 -0.12 35.28 -104.28
CA VAL A 124 0.16 36.24 -105.36
C VAL A 124 1.47 37.00 -105.12
N SER A 125 2.06 37.55 -106.17
CA SER A 125 3.22 38.43 -106.05
C SER A 125 2.80 39.85 -105.60
N PRO A 126 3.70 40.64 -104.99
CA PRO A 126 3.43 42.03 -104.63
C PRO A 126 3.01 42.92 -105.81
N GLN A 127 3.53 42.67 -107.01
CA GLN A 127 3.17 43.42 -108.21
C GLN A 127 1.76 43.05 -108.70
N ASP A 128 1.36 41.78 -108.56
CA ASP A 128 0.05 41.31 -109.02
C ASP A 128 -1.10 41.71 -108.10
N ILE A 129 -0.81 41.84 -106.80
CA ILE A 129 -1.81 42.27 -105.81
C ILE A 129 -2.00 43.79 -105.80
N ALA A 130 -1.00 44.58 -106.23
CA ALA A 130 -1.04 46.02 -106.21
C ALA A 130 -2.28 46.59 -106.93
N GLY A 131 -3.02 47.47 -106.24
CA GLY A 131 -4.24 48.11 -106.75
C GLY A 131 -5.48 47.20 -106.85
N LYS A 132 -5.37 45.89 -106.55
CA LYS A 132 -6.49 44.94 -106.62
C LYS A 132 -7.42 45.07 -105.42
N SER A 133 -8.69 44.74 -105.63
CA SER A 133 -9.71 44.57 -104.59
C SER A 133 -9.96 43.08 -104.32
N GLY A 134 -10.27 42.70 -103.06
CA GLY A 134 -10.62 41.32 -102.70
C GLY A 134 -10.31 41.00 -101.24
N LYS A 135 -10.44 39.72 -100.85
CA LYS A 135 -10.01 39.25 -99.53
C LYS A 135 -8.51 39.03 -99.54
N ILE A 136 -7.80 39.73 -98.68
CA ILE A 136 -6.34 39.66 -98.60
C ILE A 136 -5.90 38.93 -97.35
N LYS A 137 -4.78 38.21 -97.46
CA LYS A 137 -4.04 37.67 -96.32
C LYS A 137 -2.56 38.01 -96.49
N ILE A 138 -1.96 38.58 -95.44
CA ILE A 138 -0.54 38.87 -95.34
C ILE A 138 0.00 38.00 -94.22
N ASN A 139 0.97 37.15 -94.51
CA ASN A 139 1.65 36.36 -93.50
C ASN A 139 3.11 36.82 -93.39
N ILE A 140 3.50 37.26 -92.20
CA ILE A 140 4.85 37.70 -91.86
C ILE A 140 5.43 36.65 -90.93
N GLU A 141 6.32 35.83 -91.47
CA GLU A 141 7.05 34.81 -90.72
C GLU A 141 8.45 35.32 -90.38
N LEU A 142 8.81 35.27 -89.10
CA LEU A 142 10.11 35.69 -88.59
C LEU A 142 10.86 34.47 -88.07
N LYS A 143 12.06 34.21 -88.58
CA LYS A 143 12.88 33.06 -88.13
C LYS A 143 14.26 33.52 -87.67
N ASN A 144 14.64 33.09 -86.47
CA ASN A 144 15.99 33.27 -85.95
C ASN A 144 16.96 32.32 -86.65
N LYS A 145 18.08 32.84 -87.15
CA LYS A 145 19.13 32.06 -87.80
C LYS A 145 20.42 31.98 -86.97
N ASP A 146 20.49 32.69 -85.84
CA ASP A 146 21.69 32.74 -85.01
C ASP A 146 21.66 31.64 -83.94
N ALA A 147 21.91 30.41 -84.39
CA ALA A 147 21.91 29.21 -83.56
C ALA A 147 23.32 28.87 -83.05
N HIS A 148 23.41 28.46 -81.79
CA HIS A 148 24.63 28.07 -81.07
C HIS A 148 24.43 26.69 -80.43
N THR A 149 25.53 25.98 -80.13
CA THR A 149 25.48 24.72 -79.39
C THR A 149 26.06 24.93 -78.00
N ALA A 150 25.31 24.60 -76.95
CA ALA A 150 25.73 24.71 -75.56
C ALA A 150 25.62 23.37 -74.82
N SER A 151 26.55 23.10 -73.90
CA SER A 151 26.51 21.91 -73.04
C SER A 151 25.70 22.21 -71.78
N ILE A 152 24.49 21.67 -71.70
CA ILE A 152 23.59 21.82 -70.55
C ILE A 152 23.52 20.48 -69.84
N ASN A 153 24.07 20.40 -68.62
CA ASN A 153 24.11 19.17 -67.80
C ASN A 153 24.61 17.92 -68.55
N GLY A 154 25.66 18.09 -69.36
CA GLY A 154 26.30 16.99 -70.10
C GLY A 154 25.61 16.63 -71.43
N LYS A 155 24.52 17.31 -71.81
CA LYS A 155 23.85 17.13 -73.10
C LYS A 155 24.09 18.35 -74.00
N ASN A 156 24.37 18.11 -75.28
CA ASN A 156 24.48 19.17 -76.28
C ASN A 156 23.07 19.63 -76.67
N LYS A 157 22.77 20.91 -76.43
CA LYS A 157 21.49 21.54 -76.78
C LYS A 157 21.72 22.71 -77.72
N VAL A 158 20.83 22.87 -78.70
CA VAL A 158 20.82 24.04 -79.58
C VAL A 158 20.17 25.20 -78.84
N ILE A 159 20.86 26.34 -78.78
CA ILE A 159 20.41 27.58 -78.13
C ILE A 159 20.58 28.72 -79.13
N TYR A 160 19.58 29.59 -79.26
CA TYR A 160 19.60 30.72 -80.18
C TYR A 160 19.97 32.01 -79.44
N THR A 161 20.67 32.93 -80.10
CA THR A 161 20.77 34.31 -79.60
C THR A 161 19.38 34.92 -79.61
N PRO A 162 18.85 35.38 -78.47
CA PRO A 162 17.48 35.86 -78.43
C PRO A 162 17.37 37.21 -79.13
N PHE A 163 16.46 37.34 -80.09
CA PHE A 163 16.12 38.63 -80.68
C PHE A 163 14.73 39.05 -80.26
N THR A 164 14.65 40.18 -79.56
CA THR A 164 13.38 40.88 -79.33
C THR A 164 13.02 41.61 -80.62
N VAL A 165 11.92 41.23 -81.26
CA VAL A 165 11.47 41.76 -82.54
C VAL A 165 10.14 42.46 -82.38
N VAL A 166 10.02 43.66 -82.95
CA VAL A 166 8.78 44.42 -83.06
C VAL A 166 8.54 44.75 -84.52
N ALA A 167 7.45 44.25 -85.09
CA ALA A 167 6.98 44.54 -86.43
C ALA A 167 5.76 45.47 -86.39
N ALA A 168 5.81 46.55 -87.16
CA ALA A 168 4.73 47.50 -87.34
C ALA A 168 4.25 47.46 -88.79
N VAL A 169 2.96 47.15 -88.99
CA VAL A 169 2.30 47.11 -90.30
C VAL A 169 1.24 48.21 -90.32
N ASN A 170 1.32 49.10 -91.30
CA ASN A 170 0.41 50.23 -91.44
C ASN A 170 -0.55 50.00 -92.62
N LEU A 171 -1.84 49.89 -92.32
CA LEU A 171 -2.92 49.64 -93.28
C LEU A 171 -3.84 50.87 -93.36
N PRO A 172 -3.93 51.56 -94.52
CA PRO A 172 -4.84 52.69 -94.70
C PRO A 172 -6.32 52.29 -94.51
N LEU A 173 -7.07 53.05 -93.70
CA LEU A 173 -8.49 52.76 -93.40
C LEU A 173 -9.40 52.80 -94.63
N ASP A 174 -9.08 53.66 -95.60
CA ASP A 174 -9.85 53.80 -96.83
C ASP A 174 -9.77 52.55 -97.73
N ASN A 175 -8.66 51.81 -97.61
CA ASN A 175 -8.34 50.67 -98.47
C ASN A 175 -8.59 49.32 -97.79
N PHE A 176 -8.42 49.21 -96.46
CA PHE A 176 -8.53 47.95 -95.71
C PHE A 176 -9.66 47.99 -94.68
N LYS A 177 -10.59 47.05 -94.80
CA LYS A 177 -11.73 46.86 -93.87
C LYS A 177 -11.70 45.46 -93.27
N ASN A 178 -12.38 45.27 -92.14
CA ASN A 178 -12.56 43.96 -91.48
C ASN A 178 -11.23 43.23 -91.16
N VAL A 179 -10.22 43.98 -90.70
CA VAL A 179 -8.89 43.45 -90.41
C VAL A 179 -8.90 42.53 -89.18
N LYS A 180 -8.31 41.34 -89.31
CA LYS A 180 -8.12 40.34 -88.25
C LYS A 180 -6.66 39.95 -88.17
N ILE A 181 -6.19 39.70 -86.95
CA ILE A 181 -4.80 39.29 -86.67
C ILE A 181 -4.76 38.05 -85.76
N ASN A 182 -3.77 37.16 -85.95
CA ASN A 182 -3.57 35.99 -85.08
C ASN A 182 -2.83 36.32 -83.77
N SER A 183 -2.00 37.36 -83.78
CA SER A 183 -1.14 37.78 -82.69
C SER A 183 -0.79 39.27 -82.85
N GLY A 184 -0.35 39.92 -81.77
CA GLY A 184 -0.10 41.36 -81.74
C GLY A 184 -1.33 42.19 -81.35
N GLU A 185 -1.15 43.51 -81.37
CA GLU A 185 -2.19 44.50 -81.05
C GLU A 185 -2.45 45.40 -82.25
N MET A 186 -3.72 45.76 -82.47
CA MET A 186 -4.14 46.68 -83.54
C MET A 186 -4.66 47.96 -82.92
N LEU A 187 -4.12 49.08 -83.39
CA LEU A 187 -4.47 50.43 -82.94
C LEU A 187 -4.90 51.26 -84.16
N SER A 188 -5.86 52.16 -83.99
CA SER A 188 -6.30 53.09 -85.04
C SER A 188 -5.85 54.51 -84.68
N ASP A 189 -5.20 55.20 -85.61
CA ASP A 189 -4.76 56.60 -85.43
C ASP A 189 -5.72 57.63 -86.06
N GLY A 190 -6.87 57.17 -86.57
CA GLY A 190 -7.88 57.99 -87.25
C GLY A 190 -7.77 57.97 -88.78
N ASN A 191 -6.59 57.71 -89.36
CA ASN A 191 -6.38 57.61 -90.81
C ASN A 191 -5.84 56.24 -91.24
N ASN A 192 -5.15 55.51 -90.37
CA ASN A 192 -4.64 54.16 -90.61
C ASN A 192 -4.92 53.22 -89.43
N GLN A 193 -4.94 51.93 -89.72
CA GLN A 193 -4.84 50.85 -88.75
C GLN A 193 -3.38 50.40 -88.67
N VAL A 194 -2.78 50.56 -87.48
CA VAL A 194 -1.41 50.15 -87.20
C VAL A 194 -1.45 48.87 -86.38
N ILE A 195 -0.90 47.80 -86.94
CA ILE A 195 -0.72 46.52 -86.27
C ILE A 195 0.70 46.46 -85.73
N THR A 196 0.84 46.26 -84.42
CA THR A 196 2.12 46.07 -83.73
C THR A 196 2.20 44.64 -83.24
N PHE A 197 3.20 43.90 -83.71
CA PHE A 197 3.49 42.54 -83.28
C PHE A 197 4.87 42.50 -82.63
N ALA A 198 4.95 41.91 -81.44
CA ALA A 198 6.19 41.80 -80.71
C ALA A 198 6.43 40.36 -80.23
N THR A 199 7.65 39.86 -80.39
CA THR A 199 8.04 38.49 -80.04
C THR A 199 9.51 38.40 -79.66
N ILE A 200 9.92 37.31 -79.00
CA ILE A 200 11.34 37.00 -78.70
C ILE A 200 11.69 35.71 -79.42
N LEU A 201 12.40 35.84 -80.55
CA LEU A 201 12.68 34.71 -81.42
C LEU A 201 13.74 33.79 -80.82
N GLY A 202 13.50 32.48 -80.89
CA GLY A 202 14.45 31.45 -80.43
C GLY A 202 14.39 31.12 -78.93
N LEU A 203 13.55 31.81 -78.13
CA LEU A 203 13.44 31.58 -76.69
C LEU A 203 12.79 30.23 -76.35
N LYS A 204 11.72 29.86 -77.09
CA LYS A 204 10.98 28.59 -76.92
C LYS A 204 11.90 27.39 -77.13
N ASP A 205 12.58 27.35 -78.27
CA ASP A 205 13.46 26.26 -78.66
C ASP A 205 14.65 26.12 -77.70
N SER A 206 15.22 27.26 -77.28
CA SER A 206 16.37 27.29 -76.38
C SER A 206 16.03 26.78 -74.97
N LEU A 207 14.81 27.03 -74.47
CA LEU A 207 14.38 26.58 -73.15
C LEU A 207 13.81 25.15 -73.15
N GLY A 208 13.36 24.62 -74.29
CA GLY A 208 12.80 23.26 -74.38
C GLY A 208 11.46 23.10 -73.66
N ILE A 209 10.66 24.15 -73.66
CA ILE A 209 9.37 24.22 -72.96
C ILE A 209 8.25 23.67 -73.87
N ASP A 210 7.40 22.81 -73.32
CA ASP A 210 6.19 22.27 -73.97
C ASP A 210 5.14 23.37 -74.23
N GLU A 211 4.45 23.32 -75.38
CA GLU A 211 3.43 24.30 -75.81
C GLU A 211 2.29 24.49 -74.81
N SER A 212 2.03 23.50 -73.95
CA SER A 212 1.01 23.58 -72.90
C SER A 212 1.35 24.55 -71.75
N LEU A 213 2.61 24.95 -71.60
CA LEU A 213 3.08 25.77 -70.47
C LEU A 213 3.15 27.27 -70.81
N ILE A 214 3.70 27.65 -71.98
CA ILE A 214 3.85 29.05 -72.43
C ILE A 214 3.74 29.13 -73.97
N ASP A 215 2.82 29.94 -74.49
CA ASP A 215 2.59 30.16 -75.93
C ASP A 215 3.23 31.48 -76.40
N ILE A 216 4.26 31.42 -77.27
CA ILE A 216 4.98 32.57 -77.83
C ILE A 216 4.84 32.51 -79.37
N PRO A 217 4.04 33.38 -80.01
CA PRO A 217 3.86 33.36 -81.46
C PRO A 217 5.08 33.90 -82.21
N GLU A 218 5.49 33.22 -83.29
CA GLU A 218 6.63 33.60 -84.16
C GLU A 218 6.20 34.10 -85.55
N ASN A 219 4.89 34.21 -85.80
CA ASN A 219 4.33 34.72 -87.05
C ASN A 219 3.16 35.67 -86.80
N LEU A 220 3.05 36.68 -87.66
CA LEU A 220 1.91 37.59 -87.75
C LEU A 220 1.14 37.30 -89.04
N THR A 221 -0.10 36.85 -88.90
CA THR A 221 -1.06 36.72 -90.00
C THR A 221 -2.07 37.85 -89.89
N ILE A 222 -2.26 38.59 -90.99
CA ILE A 222 -3.24 39.66 -91.14
C ILE A 222 -4.22 39.26 -92.24
N GLU A 223 -5.51 39.26 -91.96
CA GLU A 223 -6.57 39.01 -92.94
C GLU A 223 -7.49 40.22 -93.01
N ALA A 224 -7.82 40.69 -94.21
CA ALA A 224 -8.65 41.88 -94.40
C ALA A 224 -9.44 41.84 -95.73
N GLU A 225 -10.42 42.72 -95.86
CA GLU A 225 -11.07 43.03 -97.13
C GLU A 225 -10.48 44.32 -97.69
N CYS A 226 -10.00 44.27 -98.94
CA CYS A 226 -9.27 45.36 -99.55
C CYS A 226 -10.03 45.93 -100.76
N THR A 227 -10.13 47.25 -100.90
CA THR A 227 -10.74 47.93 -102.06
C THR A 227 -9.70 48.31 -103.12
N SER A 228 -8.49 48.70 -102.71
CA SER A 228 -7.34 48.89 -103.60
C SER A 228 -6.06 48.64 -102.80
N PHE A 229 -5.37 47.55 -103.11
CA PHE A 229 -4.23 47.13 -102.28
C PHE A 229 -3.03 48.05 -102.47
N GLU A 230 -2.75 48.82 -101.43
CA GLU A 230 -1.52 49.59 -101.28
C GLU A 230 -0.98 49.38 -99.87
N LEU A 231 0.29 49.00 -99.78
CA LEU A 231 0.92 48.69 -98.50
C LEU A 231 2.11 49.60 -98.28
N LYS A 232 1.99 50.44 -97.26
CA LYS A 232 3.12 51.21 -96.74
C LYS A 232 4.19 50.23 -96.24
N PRO A 233 5.47 50.60 -96.29
CA PRO A 233 6.56 49.76 -95.81
C PRO A 233 6.32 49.20 -94.41
N ILE A 234 6.49 47.88 -94.28
CA ILE A 234 6.48 47.22 -92.98
C ILE A 234 7.81 47.53 -92.32
N ILE A 235 7.75 48.05 -91.09
CA ILE A 235 8.93 48.34 -90.29
C ILE A 235 9.10 47.22 -89.27
N ILE A 236 10.21 46.51 -89.35
CA ILE A 236 10.56 45.44 -88.41
C ILE A 236 11.84 45.85 -87.71
N THR A 237 11.74 46.09 -86.42
CA THR A 237 12.88 46.38 -85.56
C THR A 237 13.26 45.15 -84.77
N ALA A 238 14.55 44.86 -84.66
CA ALA A 238 15.02 43.76 -83.84
C ALA A 238 16.28 44.15 -83.06
N THR A 239 16.39 43.65 -81.83
CA THR A 239 17.59 43.84 -81.00
C THR A 239 17.89 42.55 -80.24
N PRO A 240 19.17 42.19 -80.06
CA PRO A 240 19.56 41.05 -79.24
C PRO A 240 19.34 41.32 -77.74
N LYS A 241 19.00 42.55 -77.34
CA LYS A 241 18.68 42.90 -75.96
C LYS A 241 17.36 42.23 -75.56
N MET A 242 17.43 41.37 -74.54
CA MET A 242 16.24 40.85 -73.88
C MET A 242 15.72 41.84 -72.83
N ILE A 243 14.41 41.82 -72.61
CA ILE A 243 13.79 42.37 -71.40
C ILE A 243 14.37 41.60 -70.22
N ASP A 244 14.76 42.29 -69.15
CA ASP A 244 15.41 41.70 -67.97
C ASP A 244 14.53 40.61 -67.32
N VAL A 245 14.75 39.36 -67.74
CA VAL A 245 14.10 38.15 -67.23
C VAL A 245 14.70 37.68 -65.89
N GLY A 246 15.57 38.50 -65.27
CA GLY A 246 16.18 38.23 -63.96
C GLY A 246 15.21 38.13 -62.78
N LYS A 247 13.90 38.31 -62.96
CA LYS A 247 12.85 38.21 -61.91
C LYS A 247 11.92 36.99 -62.03
N ILE A 248 12.43 35.83 -62.46
CA ILE A 248 11.73 34.56 -62.22
C ILE A 248 12.11 34.07 -60.81
N GLU A 249 11.60 34.72 -59.76
CA GLU A 249 11.67 34.21 -58.39
C GLU A 249 10.74 32.99 -58.26
N GLY A 250 11.31 31.81 -58.02
CA GLY A 250 10.50 30.60 -57.80
C GLY A 250 11.23 29.27 -57.80
N ALA A 251 12.45 29.19 -58.33
CA ALA A 251 13.19 27.92 -58.38
C ALA A 251 13.77 27.51 -57.01
N ASP A 252 14.31 28.46 -56.23
CA ASP A 252 14.93 28.16 -54.92
C ASP A 252 13.89 27.74 -53.87
N ASN A 253 12.70 28.36 -53.88
CA ASN A 253 11.59 28.04 -52.98
C ASN A 253 11.04 26.60 -53.18
N ILE A 254 11.21 26.03 -54.37
CA ILE A 254 10.76 24.66 -54.68
C ILE A 254 11.70 23.62 -54.06
N LYS A 255 13.01 23.90 -53.98
CA LYS A 255 13.98 23.01 -53.34
C LYS A 255 13.79 22.97 -51.81
N GLU A 256 13.57 24.13 -51.19
CA GLU A 256 13.27 24.19 -49.75
C GLU A 256 11.98 23.45 -49.37
N LEU A 257 10.97 23.48 -50.25
CA LEU A 257 9.72 22.75 -50.06
C LEU A 257 9.93 21.22 -50.04
N ILE A 258 10.76 20.68 -50.95
CA ILE A 258 11.08 19.25 -51.02
C ILE A 258 11.85 18.79 -49.76
N ASP A 259 12.83 19.59 -49.31
CA ASP A 259 13.56 19.31 -48.07
C ASP A 259 12.65 19.39 -46.83
N GLY A 260 11.71 20.33 -46.82
CA GLY A 260 10.69 20.48 -45.77
C GLY A 260 9.79 19.24 -45.66
N ILE A 261 9.31 18.71 -46.79
CA ILE A 261 8.48 17.49 -46.83
C ILE A 261 9.26 16.29 -46.29
N SER A 262 10.54 16.14 -46.65
CA SER A 262 11.41 15.06 -46.14
C SER A 262 11.61 15.13 -44.62
N LYS A 263 11.85 16.32 -44.06
CA LYS A 263 12.00 16.50 -42.60
C LYS A 263 10.71 16.17 -41.83
N ILE A 264 9.55 16.53 -42.37
CA ILE A 264 8.24 16.22 -41.75
C ILE A 264 7.98 14.71 -41.75
N LYS A 265 8.41 14.00 -42.81
CA LYS A 265 8.35 12.54 -42.91
C LYS A 265 9.19 11.87 -41.80
N ASP A 266 10.43 12.31 -41.61
CA ASP A 266 11.31 11.80 -40.55
C ASP A 266 10.80 12.11 -39.14
N ALA A 267 10.28 13.32 -38.92
CA ALA A 267 9.68 13.70 -37.65
C ALA A 267 8.46 12.82 -37.32
N THR A 268 7.66 12.48 -38.34
CA THR A 268 6.50 11.59 -38.18
C THR A 268 6.91 10.16 -37.83
N TYR A 269 7.99 9.64 -38.42
CA TYR A 269 8.55 8.33 -38.03
C TYR A 269 9.01 8.30 -36.57
N LYS A 270 9.76 9.33 -36.15
CA LYS A 270 10.23 9.42 -34.76
C LYS A 270 9.09 9.55 -33.77
N LEU A 271 8.04 10.28 -34.14
CA LEU A 271 6.85 10.43 -33.30
C LEU A 271 6.08 9.10 -33.18
N SER A 272 5.83 8.41 -34.30
CA SER A 272 5.17 7.09 -34.33
C SER A 272 5.94 6.04 -33.52
N ASP A 273 7.27 5.95 -33.70
CA ASP A 273 8.12 5.05 -32.90
C ASP A 273 8.09 5.41 -31.40
N GLY A 274 8.18 6.71 -31.08
CA GLY A 274 8.06 7.20 -29.71
C GLY A 274 6.72 6.83 -29.06
N THR A 275 5.62 7.01 -29.78
CA THR A 275 4.28 6.64 -29.28
C THR A 275 4.11 5.14 -29.12
N GLY A 276 4.71 4.33 -30.01
CA GLY A 276 4.74 2.87 -29.87
C GLY A 276 5.47 2.42 -28.61
N LYS A 277 6.63 3.01 -28.30
CA LYS A 277 7.40 2.73 -27.08
C LYS A 277 6.63 3.12 -25.81
N ILE A 278 5.97 4.28 -25.81
CA ILE A 278 5.14 4.70 -24.66
C ILE A 278 3.96 3.75 -24.48
N ALA A 279 3.28 3.34 -25.57
CA ALA A 279 2.16 2.40 -25.49
C ALA A 279 2.61 1.05 -24.91
N GLN A 280 3.78 0.55 -25.31
CA GLN A 280 4.35 -0.68 -24.76
C GLN A 280 4.69 -0.53 -23.27
N GLY A 281 5.39 0.55 -22.88
CA GLY A 281 5.73 0.81 -21.49
C GLY A 281 4.50 1.00 -20.59
N ALA A 282 3.46 1.65 -21.10
CA ALA A 282 2.18 1.80 -20.41
C ALA A 282 1.46 0.45 -20.22
N LYS A 283 1.55 -0.45 -21.21
CA LYS A 283 1.02 -1.82 -21.09
C LYS A 283 1.80 -2.64 -20.05
N GLU A 284 3.13 -2.59 -20.08
CA GLU A 284 3.97 -3.27 -19.08
C GLU A 284 3.70 -2.75 -17.65
N LEU A 285 3.50 -1.44 -17.50
CA LEU A 285 3.08 -0.84 -16.24
C LEU A 285 1.71 -1.39 -15.79
N SER A 286 0.72 -1.46 -16.69
CA SER A 286 -0.61 -2.01 -16.42
C SER A 286 -0.54 -3.49 -15.96
N ASP A 287 0.22 -4.32 -16.67
CA ASP A 287 0.42 -5.73 -16.34
C ASP A 287 1.08 -5.90 -14.96
N ASN A 288 2.07 -5.07 -14.63
CA ASN A 288 2.72 -5.09 -13.33
C ASN A 288 1.83 -4.54 -12.21
N MET A 289 0.96 -3.56 -12.48
CA MET A 289 -0.02 -3.09 -11.51
C MET A 289 -1.07 -4.16 -11.20
N ASN A 290 -1.51 -4.94 -12.20
CA ASN A 290 -2.39 -6.09 -11.96
C ASN A 290 -1.74 -7.12 -11.02
N LYS A 291 -0.45 -7.42 -11.21
CA LYS A 291 0.30 -8.32 -10.30
C LYS A 291 0.42 -7.74 -8.90
N LEU A 292 0.69 -6.44 -8.78
CA LEU A 292 0.75 -5.75 -7.48
C LEU A 292 -0.60 -5.83 -6.76
N THR A 293 -1.70 -5.54 -7.45
CA THR A 293 -3.07 -5.62 -6.91
C THR A 293 -3.38 -7.02 -6.36
N LEU A 294 -3.07 -8.08 -7.10
CA LEU A 294 -3.24 -9.47 -6.62
C LEU A 294 -2.38 -9.79 -5.38
N GLY A 295 -1.15 -9.28 -5.35
CA GLY A 295 -0.26 -9.41 -4.19
C GLY A 295 -0.81 -8.71 -2.95
N LEU A 296 -1.37 -7.50 -3.13
CA LEU A 296 -2.00 -6.73 -2.06
C LEU A 296 -3.28 -7.40 -1.53
N ASP A 297 -4.10 -8.02 -2.38
CA ASP A 297 -5.26 -8.81 -1.94
C ASP A 297 -4.84 -10.00 -1.06
N THR A 298 -3.78 -10.69 -1.46
CA THR A 298 -3.22 -11.81 -0.70
C THR A 298 -2.67 -11.35 0.65
N LEU A 299 -1.99 -10.21 0.65
CA LEU A 299 -1.43 -9.59 1.85
C LEU A 299 -2.54 -9.13 2.81
N ASN A 300 -3.60 -8.50 2.30
CA ASN A 300 -4.77 -8.09 3.07
C ASN A 300 -5.47 -9.31 3.71
N SER A 301 -5.66 -10.38 2.95
CA SER A 301 -6.25 -11.63 3.44
C SER A 301 -5.40 -12.29 4.52
N SER A 302 -4.08 -12.27 4.37
CA SER A 302 -3.13 -12.79 5.37
C SER A 302 -3.11 -11.93 6.63
N SER A 303 -3.17 -10.60 6.48
CA SER A 303 -3.29 -9.65 7.60
C SER A 303 -4.51 -9.95 8.46
N LYS A 304 -5.69 -10.15 7.85
CA LYS A 304 -6.91 -10.54 8.56
C LYS A 304 -6.74 -11.82 9.38
N LYS A 305 -6.09 -12.85 8.82
CA LYS A 305 -5.81 -14.10 9.55
C LYS A 305 -4.88 -13.90 10.74
N ILE A 306 -3.85 -13.05 10.61
CA ILE A 306 -2.95 -12.69 11.72
C ILE A 306 -3.73 -11.97 12.81
N ASN A 307 -4.59 -11.02 12.42
CA ASN A 307 -5.46 -10.29 13.35
C ASN A 307 -6.39 -11.23 14.13
N ASP A 308 -7.09 -12.12 13.43
CA ASP A 308 -7.96 -13.13 14.05
C ASP A 308 -7.18 -14.02 15.04
N GLY A 309 -5.95 -14.41 14.67
CA GLY A 309 -5.04 -15.17 15.52
C GLY A 309 -4.62 -14.40 16.77
N ALA A 310 -4.27 -13.12 16.61
CA ALA A 310 -3.90 -12.22 17.71
C ALA A 310 -5.08 -12.01 18.68
N GLN A 311 -6.30 -11.84 18.17
CA GLN A 311 -7.52 -11.73 18.99
C GLN A 311 -7.80 -13.02 19.76
N LYS A 312 -7.66 -14.19 19.12
CA LYS A 312 -7.80 -15.48 19.81
C LYS A 312 -6.75 -15.66 20.91
N LEU A 313 -5.50 -15.27 20.65
CA LEU A 313 -4.42 -15.32 21.64
C LEU A 313 -4.67 -14.35 22.80
N ALA A 314 -5.17 -13.15 22.51
CA ALA A 314 -5.57 -12.19 23.54
C ALA A 314 -6.68 -12.79 24.43
N LYS A 315 -7.72 -13.38 23.82
CA LYS A 315 -8.81 -14.00 24.59
C LYS A 315 -8.34 -15.20 25.42
N GLY A 316 -7.52 -16.08 24.85
CA GLY A 316 -6.95 -17.21 25.60
C GLY A 316 -6.05 -16.77 26.75
N SER A 317 -5.29 -15.69 26.57
CA SER A 317 -4.46 -15.11 27.64
C SER A 317 -5.31 -14.47 28.75
N GLU A 318 -6.45 -13.85 28.41
CA GLU A 318 -7.42 -13.34 29.38
C GLU A 318 -8.05 -14.47 30.21
N ASP A 319 -8.45 -15.56 29.57
CA ASP A 319 -9.02 -16.72 30.27
C ASP A 319 -7.98 -17.37 31.20
N ALA A 320 -6.72 -17.46 30.75
CA ALA A 320 -5.61 -17.93 31.57
C ALA A 320 -5.31 -17.00 32.76
N LEU A 321 -5.39 -15.66 32.59
CA LEU A 321 -5.28 -14.69 33.69
C LEU A 321 -6.35 -14.93 34.76
N ASN A 322 -7.58 -15.20 34.35
CA ASN A 322 -8.67 -15.53 35.27
C ASN A 322 -8.41 -16.87 35.97
N GLY A 323 -7.83 -17.85 35.29
CA GLY A 323 -7.35 -19.09 35.88
C GLY A 323 -6.26 -18.87 36.94
N ALA A 324 -5.27 -18.04 36.65
CA ALA A 324 -4.21 -17.67 37.59
C ALA A 324 -4.77 -16.94 38.82
N LYS A 325 -5.76 -16.05 38.67
CA LYS A 325 -6.46 -15.42 39.81
C LYS A 325 -7.11 -16.48 40.73
N LYS A 326 -7.87 -17.42 40.15
CA LYS A 326 -8.48 -18.52 40.91
C LYS A 326 -7.46 -19.39 41.62
N LEU A 327 -6.32 -19.68 40.98
CA LEU A 327 -5.23 -20.42 41.60
C LEU A 327 -4.63 -19.65 42.80
N SER A 328 -4.50 -18.33 42.69
CA SER A 328 -4.06 -17.46 43.79
C SER A 328 -5.03 -17.51 44.99
N GLU A 329 -6.33 -17.40 44.72
CA GLU A 329 -7.39 -17.50 45.73
C GLU A 329 -7.37 -18.87 46.42
N GLY A 330 -7.23 -19.95 45.64
CA GLY A 330 -7.10 -21.31 46.15
C GLY A 330 -5.86 -21.51 47.01
N ALA A 331 -4.71 -20.97 46.61
CA ALA A 331 -3.48 -21.01 47.40
C ALA A 331 -3.63 -20.25 48.73
N ALA A 332 -4.28 -19.08 48.72
CA ALA A 332 -4.56 -18.32 49.94
C ALA A 332 -5.52 -19.07 50.88
N ALA A 333 -6.57 -19.69 50.33
CA ALA A 333 -7.49 -20.52 51.10
C ALA A 333 -6.78 -21.74 51.72
N LEU A 334 -5.91 -22.41 50.96
CA LEU A 334 -5.10 -23.52 51.45
C LEU A 334 -4.15 -23.06 52.56
N SER A 335 -3.47 -21.92 52.40
CA SER A 335 -2.61 -21.33 53.43
C SER A 335 -3.36 -21.10 54.73
N SER A 336 -4.55 -20.47 54.66
CA SER A 336 -5.39 -20.23 55.83
C SER A 336 -5.87 -21.54 56.47
N GLY A 337 -6.26 -22.53 55.66
CA GLY A 337 -6.67 -23.85 56.13
C GLY A 337 -5.55 -24.59 56.86
N THR A 338 -4.34 -24.59 56.31
CA THR A 338 -3.14 -25.19 56.92
C THR A 338 -2.78 -24.49 58.23
N GLU A 339 -2.89 -23.16 58.32
CA GLU A 339 -2.64 -22.42 59.56
C GLU A 339 -3.67 -22.78 60.66
N LYS A 340 -4.96 -22.85 60.30
CA LYS A 340 -6.03 -23.28 61.22
C LYS A 340 -5.81 -24.70 61.71
N LEU A 341 -5.50 -25.62 60.80
CA LEU A 341 -5.22 -27.01 61.16
C LEU A 341 -4.00 -27.09 62.08
N SER A 342 -2.91 -26.37 61.77
CA SER A 342 -1.71 -26.34 62.61
C SER A 342 -2.00 -25.87 64.04
N LYS A 343 -2.77 -24.77 64.19
CA LYS A 343 -3.22 -24.29 65.51
C LYS A 343 -4.05 -25.34 66.25
N GLY A 344 -5.06 -25.91 65.59
CA GLY A 344 -5.90 -26.96 66.18
C GLY A 344 -5.11 -28.21 66.58
N THR A 345 -4.05 -28.55 65.82
CA THR A 345 -3.18 -29.69 66.14
C THR A 345 -2.35 -29.43 67.39
N VAL A 346 -1.86 -28.19 67.58
CA VAL A 346 -1.15 -27.77 68.80
C VAL A 346 -2.09 -27.78 70.01
N GLU A 347 -3.31 -27.27 69.86
CA GLU A 347 -4.32 -27.30 70.93
C GLU A 347 -4.70 -28.74 71.32
N TYR A 348 -4.89 -29.61 70.33
CA TYR A 348 -5.18 -31.03 70.57
C TYR A 348 -4.01 -31.74 71.29
N ALA A 349 -2.76 -31.47 70.91
CA ALA A 349 -1.59 -32.01 71.59
C ALA A 349 -1.56 -31.58 73.07
N ALA A 350 -1.80 -30.29 73.36
CA ALA A 350 -1.88 -29.79 74.73
C ALA A 350 -3.03 -30.44 75.53
N GLY A 351 -4.18 -30.66 74.89
CA GLY A 351 -5.30 -31.39 75.47
C GLY A 351 -4.94 -32.85 75.82
N ALA A 352 -4.24 -33.53 74.92
CA ALA A 352 -3.76 -34.90 75.13
C ALA A 352 -2.71 -34.97 76.25
N GLU A 353 -1.77 -34.02 76.35
CA GLU A 353 -0.82 -33.92 77.48
C GLU A 353 -1.55 -33.77 78.81
N ASN A 354 -2.55 -32.88 78.88
CA ASN A 354 -3.36 -32.69 80.08
C ASN A 354 -4.13 -33.95 80.46
N PHE A 355 -4.71 -34.66 79.48
CA PHE A 355 -5.38 -35.93 79.71
C PHE A 355 -4.40 -36.99 80.21
N ALA A 356 -3.21 -37.10 79.62
CA ALA A 356 -2.17 -38.03 80.04
C ALA A 356 -1.77 -37.81 81.51
N ALA A 357 -1.58 -36.55 81.91
CA ALA A 357 -1.30 -36.16 83.29
C ALA A 357 -2.47 -36.50 84.23
N GLY A 358 -3.72 -36.28 83.78
CA GLY A 358 -4.93 -36.66 84.51
C GLY A 358 -5.05 -38.17 84.73
N SER A 359 -4.84 -38.98 83.69
CA SER A 359 -4.84 -40.44 83.78
C SER A 359 -3.74 -40.96 84.69
N LYS A 360 -2.57 -40.31 84.71
CA LYS A 360 -1.49 -40.65 85.65
C LYS A 360 -1.89 -40.36 87.10
N LYS A 361 -2.46 -39.19 87.37
CA LYS A 361 -3.01 -38.86 88.71
C LYS A 361 -4.08 -39.84 89.16
N PHE A 362 -4.95 -40.28 88.25
CA PHE A 362 -5.94 -41.31 88.54
C PHE A 362 -5.29 -42.65 88.90
N ALA A 363 -4.29 -43.10 88.12
CA ALA A 363 -3.54 -44.32 88.42
C ALA A 363 -2.85 -44.24 89.80
N ASP A 364 -2.22 -43.12 90.11
CA ASP A 364 -1.58 -42.89 91.42
C ASP A 364 -2.61 -42.88 92.56
N GLY A 365 -3.82 -42.35 92.31
CA GLY A 365 -4.94 -42.42 93.25
C GLY A 365 -5.42 -43.85 93.50
N ALA A 366 -5.47 -44.68 92.45
CA ALA A 366 -5.82 -46.09 92.57
C ALA A 366 -4.78 -46.87 93.41
N VAL A 367 -3.48 -46.53 93.31
CA VAL A 367 -2.44 -47.07 94.20
C VAL A 367 -2.72 -46.74 95.65
N LYS A 368 -2.97 -45.45 95.96
CA LYS A 368 -3.27 -45.03 97.34
C LYS A 368 -4.51 -45.74 97.91
N PHE A 369 -5.53 -45.95 97.08
CA PHE A 369 -6.71 -46.72 97.47
C PHE A 369 -6.37 -48.19 97.72
N ALA A 370 -5.56 -48.83 96.86
CA ALA A 370 -5.10 -50.20 97.03
C ALA A 370 -4.28 -50.39 98.32
N ASP A 371 -3.43 -49.43 98.66
CA ASP A 371 -2.63 -49.45 99.88
C ASP A 371 -3.52 -49.33 101.12
N GLY A 372 -4.49 -48.41 101.10
CA GLY A 372 -5.45 -48.25 102.19
C GLY A 372 -6.35 -49.48 102.40
N THR A 373 -6.81 -50.14 101.33
CA THR A 373 -7.59 -51.38 101.44
C THR A 373 -6.74 -52.55 101.93
N MET A 374 -5.45 -52.58 101.61
CA MET A 374 -4.50 -53.57 102.14
C MET A 374 -4.25 -53.37 103.64
N GLU A 375 -4.07 -52.13 104.09
CA GLU A 375 -3.94 -51.82 105.51
C GLU A 375 -5.21 -52.20 106.29
N LEU A 376 -6.39 -51.83 105.76
CA LEU A 376 -7.68 -52.23 106.34
C LEU A 376 -7.79 -53.76 106.42
N SER A 377 -7.52 -54.46 105.32
CA SER A 377 -7.58 -55.93 105.25
C SER A 377 -6.70 -56.55 106.33
N LYS A 378 -5.44 -56.12 106.42
CA LYS A 378 -4.50 -56.58 107.45
C LYS A 378 -5.02 -56.34 108.87
N LYS A 379 -5.51 -55.13 109.17
CA LYS A 379 -6.03 -54.78 110.51
C LYS A 379 -7.28 -55.57 110.87
N THR A 380 -8.14 -55.85 109.90
CA THR A 380 -9.34 -56.68 110.11
C THR A 380 -9.01 -58.17 110.23
N GLY A 381 -7.94 -58.65 109.57
CA GLY A 381 -7.37 -59.97 109.81
C GLY A 381 -6.82 -60.11 111.23
N GLU A 382 -6.05 -59.12 111.71
CA GLU A 382 -5.58 -59.06 113.10
C GLU A 382 -6.76 -59.07 114.10
N LEU A 383 -7.84 -58.35 113.81
CA LEU A 383 -9.07 -58.35 114.62
C LEU A 383 -9.78 -59.71 114.60
N TYR A 384 -9.90 -60.35 113.43
CA TYR A 384 -10.47 -61.70 113.29
C TYR A 384 -9.74 -62.71 114.17
N ASP A 385 -8.41 -62.71 114.10
CA ASP A 385 -7.56 -63.60 114.92
C ASP A 385 -7.75 -63.32 116.43
N GLY A 386 -7.83 -62.05 116.82
CA GLY A 386 -8.10 -61.64 118.21
C GLY A 386 -9.48 -62.09 118.71
N LEU A 387 -10.51 -61.95 117.89
CA LEU A 387 -11.88 -62.38 118.21
C LEU A 387 -11.97 -63.91 118.34
N ASN A 388 -11.29 -64.68 117.48
CA ASN A 388 -11.24 -66.14 117.62
C ASN A 388 -10.52 -66.60 118.90
N LYS A 389 -9.46 -65.88 119.32
CA LYS A 389 -8.83 -66.12 120.63
C LYS A 389 -9.80 -65.84 121.78
N LEU A 390 -10.59 -64.77 121.70
CA LEU A 390 -11.65 -64.46 122.66
C LEU A 390 -12.75 -65.54 122.70
N VAL A 391 -13.22 -66.02 121.54
CA VAL A 391 -14.18 -67.14 121.45
C VAL A 391 -13.64 -68.38 122.16
N THR A 392 -12.35 -68.68 121.95
CA THR A 392 -11.66 -69.83 122.58
C THR A 392 -11.55 -69.65 124.09
N ALA A 393 -11.21 -68.44 124.57
CA ALA A 393 -11.15 -68.13 126.00
C ALA A 393 -12.53 -68.22 126.67
N THR A 394 -13.58 -67.69 126.02
CA THR A 394 -14.97 -67.80 126.49
C THR A 394 -15.40 -69.28 126.61
N GLU A 395 -15.01 -70.13 125.65
CA GLU A 395 -15.25 -71.57 125.70
C GLU A 395 -14.55 -72.23 126.90
N GLN A 396 -13.32 -71.84 127.21
CA GLN A 396 -12.60 -72.32 128.39
C GLN A 396 -13.30 -71.90 129.70
N ILE A 397 -13.77 -70.65 129.78
CA ILE A 397 -14.54 -70.16 130.96
C ILE A 397 -15.84 -70.94 131.10
N LYS A 398 -16.57 -71.18 130.00
CA LYS A 398 -17.80 -71.98 129.99
C LYS A 398 -17.55 -73.41 130.47
N ASN A 399 -16.44 -74.03 130.07
CA ASN A 399 -16.06 -75.35 130.59
C ASN A 399 -15.77 -75.33 132.10
N GLY A 400 -15.11 -74.29 132.61
CA GLY A 400 -14.88 -74.12 134.05
C GLY A 400 -16.17 -73.88 134.85
N GLU A 401 -17.08 -73.05 134.33
CA GLU A 401 -18.41 -72.83 134.90
C GLU A 401 -19.21 -74.14 134.98
N LYS A 402 -19.20 -74.94 133.92
CA LYS A 402 -19.85 -76.26 133.91
C LYS A 402 -19.32 -77.17 135.01
N GLN A 403 -18.00 -77.19 135.24
CA GLN A 403 -17.40 -77.97 136.33
C GLN A 403 -17.90 -77.51 137.71
N ILE A 404 -18.09 -76.20 137.92
CA ILE A 404 -18.65 -75.65 139.16
C ILE A 404 -20.12 -76.05 139.31
N SER A 405 -20.92 -75.92 138.25
CA SER A 405 -22.34 -76.32 138.24
C SER A 405 -22.53 -77.82 138.52
N ASP A 406 -21.69 -78.67 137.92
CA ASP A 406 -21.66 -80.11 138.17
C ASP A 406 -21.27 -80.43 139.63
N GLY A 407 -20.29 -79.71 140.19
CA GLY A 407 -19.86 -79.84 141.59
C GLY A 407 -20.94 -79.39 142.59
N ALA A 408 -21.64 -78.30 142.29
CA ALA A 408 -22.77 -77.81 143.07
C ALA A 408 -23.91 -78.85 143.06
N SER A 409 -24.24 -79.41 141.90
CA SER A 409 -25.26 -80.46 141.76
C SER A 409 -24.94 -81.70 142.58
N LYS A 410 -23.68 -82.17 142.55
CA LYS A 410 -23.21 -83.28 143.40
C LYS A 410 -23.29 -82.95 144.89
N SER A 411 -22.94 -81.72 145.28
CA SER A 411 -23.00 -81.28 146.68
C SER A 411 -24.44 -81.22 147.21
N LEU A 412 -25.40 -80.77 146.40
CA LEU A 412 -26.83 -80.82 146.72
C LEU A 412 -27.31 -82.25 146.95
N GLU A 413 -26.89 -83.21 146.12
CA GLU A 413 -27.23 -84.62 146.31
C GLU A 413 -26.72 -85.16 147.66
N VAL A 414 -25.48 -84.82 148.04
CA VAL A 414 -24.88 -85.23 149.32
C VAL A 414 -25.58 -84.59 150.51
N ILE A 415 -25.85 -83.28 150.45
CA ILE A 415 -26.53 -82.56 151.53
C ILE A 415 -27.95 -83.09 151.73
N SER A 416 -28.67 -83.37 150.65
CA SER A 416 -30.00 -83.98 150.72
C SER A 416 -29.95 -85.32 151.47
N LYS A 417 -29.03 -86.22 151.10
CA LYS A 417 -28.82 -87.50 151.81
C LYS A 417 -28.45 -87.33 153.28
N LEU A 418 -27.56 -86.38 153.60
CA LEU A 418 -27.17 -86.08 154.99
C LEU A 418 -28.34 -85.54 155.82
N LYS A 419 -29.15 -84.66 155.24
CA LYS A 419 -30.33 -84.07 155.86
C LYS A 419 -31.39 -85.14 156.13
N GLU A 420 -31.64 -86.02 155.17
CA GLU A 420 -32.51 -87.19 155.36
C GLU A 420 -32.00 -88.11 156.48
N ALA A 421 -30.69 -88.43 156.48
CA ALA A 421 -30.09 -89.28 157.51
C ALA A 421 -30.20 -88.66 158.90
N LYS A 422 -29.90 -87.36 159.04
CA LYS A 422 -30.01 -86.65 160.33
C LYS A 422 -31.46 -86.54 160.79
N THR A 423 -32.40 -86.33 159.88
CA THR A 423 -33.84 -86.33 160.21
C THR A 423 -34.27 -87.71 160.74
N LYS A 424 -33.81 -88.80 160.13
CA LYS A 424 -34.06 -90.17 160.63
C LYS A 424 -33.46 -90.39 162.02
N GLU A 425 -32.25 -89.92 162.27
CA GLU A 425 -31.59 -89.97 163.59
C GLU A 425 -32.39 -89.18 164.64
N ASN A 426 -32.79 -87.94 164.32
CA ASN A 426 -33.60 -87.10 165.19
C ASN A 426 -34.95 -87.76 165.53
N ASN A 427 -35.62 -88.36 164.54
CA ASN A 427 -36.86 -89.12 164.77
C ASN A 427 -36.63 -90.32 165.70
N ALA A 428 -35.49 -91.01 165.60
CA ALA A 428 -35.14 -92.10 166.49
C ALA A 428 -34.86 -91.62 167.93
N ILE A 429 -34.17 -90.48 168.09
CA ILE A 429 -33.96 -89.84 169.40
C ILE A 429 -35.30 -89.44 170.02
N GLU A 430 -36.23 -88.90 169.23
CA GLU A 430 -37.58 -88.56 169.69
C GLU A 430 -38.34 -89.80 170.21
N LEU A 431 -38.21 -90.95 169.52
CA LEU A 431 -38.75 -92.23 169.99
C LEU A 431 -38.10 -92.70 171.30
N LEU A 432 -36.77 -92.51 171.47
CA LEU A 432 -36.08 -92.82 172.73
C LEU A 432 -36.56 -91.93 173.88
N ILE A 433 -36.78 -90.63 173.64
CA ILE A 433 -37.37 -89.71 174.63
C ILE A 433 -38.74 -90.23 175.07
N LYS A 434 -39.61 -90.62 174.12
CA LYS A 434 -40.93 -91.23 174.43
C LYS A 434 -40.79 -92.54 175.21
N GLY A 435 -39.75 -93.33 174.95
CA GLY A 435 -39.41 -94.51 175.73
C GLY A 435 -39.01 -94.19 177.17
N VAL A 436 -38.20 -93.14 177.37
CA VAL A 436 -37.83 -92.63 178.71
C VAL A 436 -39.07 -92.09 179.44
N ASP A 437 -39.97 -91.37 178.77
CA ASP A 437 -41.26 -90.93 179.33
C ASP A 437 -42.08 -92.15 179.84
N GLY A 438 -42.09 -93.24 179.06
CA GLY A 438 -42.70 -94.51 179.46
C GLY A 438 -42.05 -95.13 180.71
N LEU A 439 -40.71 -95.11 180.80
CA LEU A 439 -39.98 -95.60 181.97
C LEU A 439 -40.20 -94.72 183.21
N GLU A 440 -40.22 -93.40 183.08
CA GLU A 440 -40.57 -92.46 184.16
C GLU A 440 -41.95 -92.79 184.72
N THR A 441 -42.90 -93.09 183.83
CA THR A 441 -44.25 -93.55 184.22
C THR A 441 -44.19 -94.85 185.04
N VAL A 442 -43.39 -95.85 184.63
CA VAL A 442 -43.21 -97.10 185.38
C VAL A 442 -42.56 -96.85 186.75
N VAL A 443 -41.51 -96.02 186.82
CA VAL A 443 -40.84 -95.67 188.09
C VAL A 443 -41.79 -94.95 189.05
N SER A 444 -42.70 -94.13 188.54
CA SER A 444 -43.72 -93.44 189.36
C SER A 444 -44.63 -94.41 190.13
N LEU A 445 -44.85 -95.63 189.63
CA LEU A 445 -45.66 -96.68 190.30
C LEU A 445 -45.00 -97.23 191.57
N LEU A 446 -43.69 -97.03 191.78
CA LEU A 446 -42.96 -97.47 192.97
C LEU A 446 -43.16 -96.53 194.18
N SER A 447 -43.74 -95.34 193.97
CA SER A 447 -44.00 -94.32 194.99
C SER A 447 -44.71 -94.80 196.27
N PRO A 448 -45.62 -95.81 196.26
CA PRO A 448 -46.29 -96.27 197.48
C PRO A 448 -45.43 -97.18 198.37
N ILE A 449 -44.27 -97.65 197.93
CA ILE A 449 -43.46 -98.66 198.64
C ILE A 449 -42.38 -97.95 199.48
N PRO A 450 -42.51 -97.88 200.82
CA PRO A 450 -41.63 -97.06 201.65
C PRO A 450 -40.16 -97.50 201.59
N GLN A 451 -39.87 -98.80 201.47
CA GLN A 451 -38.50 -99.32 201.35
C GLN A 451 -37.85 -99.02 199.99
N ALA A 452 -38.61 -98.65 198.96
CA ALA A 452 -38.11 -98.42 197.60
C ALA A 452 -37.86 -96.93 197.28
N LYS A 453 -38.19 -96.02 198.20
CA LYS A 453 -38.14 -94.57 197.97
C LYS A 453 -36.77 -94.06 197.50
N GLU A 454 -35.69 -94.55 198.11
CA GLU A 454 -34.32 -94.15 197.72
C GLU A 454 -33.96 -94.61 196.30
N ILE A 455 -34.42 -95.80 195.90
CA ILE A 455 -34.23 -96.36 194.56
C ILE A 455 -35.06 -95.57 193.54
N GLN A 456 -36.30 -95.22 193.90
CA GLN A 456 -37.18 -94.42 193.06
C GLN A 456 -36.59 -93.03 192.79
N GLU A 457 -36.17 -92.29 193.82
CA GLU A 457 -35.59 -90.95 193.66
C GLU A 457 -34.33 -90.98 192.78
N LYS A 458 -33.46 -91.98 192.96
CA LYS A 458 -32.27 -92.20 192.11
C LYS A 458 -32.65 -92.52 190.65
N LEU A 459 -33.65 -93.37 190.42
CA LEU A 459 -34.14 -93.71 189.07
C LEU A 459 -34.80 -92.52 188.38
N THR A 460 -35.67 -91.77 189.08
CA THR A 460 -36.30 -90.57 188.53
C THR A 460 -35.25 -89.52 188.16
N SER A 461 -34.28 -89.25 189.04
CA SER A 461 -33.20 -88.30 188.75
C SER A 461 -32.33 -88.75 187.57
N GLY A 462 -32.04 -90.06 187.46
CA GLY A 462 -31.30 -90.63 186.34
C GLY A 462 -32.03 -90.54 185.00
N LEU A 463 -33.34 -90.84 184.98
CA LEU A 463 -34.17 -90.75 183.77
C LEU A 463 -34.37 -89.31 183.32
N GLU A 464 -34.63 -88.37 184.24
CA GLU A 464 -34.72 -86.94 183.93
C GLU A 464 -33.41 -86.40 183.33
N THR A 465 -32.27 -86.83 183.89
CA THR A 465 -30.95 -86.50 183.35
C THR A 465 -30.78 -87.07 181.94
N GLN A 466 -31.14 -88.33 181.72
CA GLN A 466 -31.05 -88.98 180.40
C GLN A 466 -31.98 -88.30 179.37
N LYS A 467 -33.19 -87.94 179.77
CA LYS A 467 -34.16 -87.21 178.95
C LYS A 467 -33.66 -85.82 178.59
N ALA A 468 -33.07 -85.09 179.54
CA ALA A 468 -32.45 -83.79 179.28
C ALA A 468 -31.31 -83.91 178.25
N TYR A 469 -30.44 -84.93 178.36
CA TYR A 469 -29.41 -85.19 177.35
C TYR A 469 -30.00 -85.55 175.98
N LEU A 470 -31.06 -86.38 175.92
CA LEU A 470 -31.71 -86.73 174.66
C LEU A 470 -32.40 -85.51 174.02
N LYS A 471 -33.05 -84.63 174.80
CA LYS A 471 -33.62 -83.37 174.31
C LYS A 471 -32.54 -82.45 173.76
N GLN A 472 -31.43 -82.29 174.47
CA GLN A 472 -30.29 -81.50 173.99
C GLN A 472 -29.70 -82.07 172.69
N LEU A 473 -29.63 -83.40 172.58
CA LEU A 473 -29.19 -84.10 171.37
C LEU A 473 -30.16 -83.87 170.20
N LEU A 474 -31.48 -83.91 170.45
CA LEU A 474 -32.52 -83.62 169.47
C LEU A 474 -32.46 -82.16 169.00
N ASP A 475 -32.33 -81.20 169.92
CA ASP A 475 -32.20 -79.78 169.59
C ASP A 475 -30.96 -79.50 168.75
N SER A 476 -29.82 -80.08 169.14
CA SER A 476 -28.57 -80.01 168.36
C SER A 476 -28.73 -80.65 166.99
N GLY A 477 -29.44 -81.78 166.91
CA GLY A 477 -29.77 -82.44 165.66
C GLY A 477 -30.66 -81.61 164.75
N ASN A 478 -31.64 -80.89 165.30
CA ASN A 478 -32.52 -79.98 164.56
C ASN A 478 -31.76 -78.74 164.07
N GLN A 479 -30.88 -78.18 164.89
CA GLN A 479 -29.96 -77.11 164.47
C GLN A 479 -29.05 -77.57 163.33
N TYR A 480 -28.57 -78.81 163.34
CA TYR A 480 -27.80 -79.38 162.24
C TYR A 480 -28.61 -79.49 160.94
N VAL A 481 -29.88 -79.93 161.00
CA VAL A 481 -30.79 -79.97 159.85
C VAL A 481 -31.06 -78.56 159.29
N GLN A 482 -31.21 -77.56 160.16
CA GLN A 482 -31.35 -76.16 159.75
C GLN A 482 -30.09 -75.64 159.06
N ALA A 483 -28.90 -75.92 159.61
CA ALA A 483 -27.63 -75.55 159.00
C ALA A 483 -27.43 -76.21 157.63
N LEU A 484 -27.81 -77.49 157.48
CA LEU A 484 -27.82 -78.18 156.18
C LEU A 484 -28.80 -77.53 155.19
N SER A 485 -29.96 -77.07 155.65
CA SER A 485 -30.94 -76.38 154.79
C SER A 485 -30.44 -75.01 154.32
N GLN A 486 -29.70 -74.28 155.17
CA GLN A 486 -29.05 -73.03 154.78
C GLN A 486 -27.92 -73.28 153.78
N LEU A 487 -27.12 -74.33 153.98
CA LEU A 487 -26.07 -74.72 153.04
C LEU A 487 -26.67 -75.16 151.68
N GLU A 488 -27.77 -75.93 151.70
CA GLU A 488 -28.54 -76.31 150.51
C GLU A 488 -28.99 -75.07 149.74
N ALA A 489 -29.62 -74.10 150.41
CA ALA A 489 -30.05 -72.85 149.78
C ALA A 489 -28.87 -72.08 149.16
N GLY A 490 -27.73 -71.99 149.86
CA GLY A 490 -26.52 -71.37 149.34
C GLY A 490 -25.99 -72.04 148.06
N ILE A 491 -26.00 -73.38 148.01
CA ILE A 491 -25.56 -74.13 146.82
C ILE A 491 -26.58 -74.03 145.68
N VAL A 492 -27.89 -73.97 145.96
CA VAL A 492 -28.91 -73.67 144.95
C VAL A 492 -28.67 -72.29 144.34
N SER A 493 -28.33 -71.28 145.15
CA SER A 493 -27.95 -69.96 144.63
C SER A 493 -26.71 -70.00 143.74
N ILE A 494 -25.67 -70.78 144.12
CA ILE A 494 -24.49 -71.01 143.27
C ILE A 494 -24.91 -71.62 141.93
N LYS A 495 -25.73 -72.68 141.95
CA LYS A 495 -26.19 -73.36 140.73
C LYS A 495 -26.98 -72.41 139.80
N ASN A 496 -27.91 -71.63 140.35
CA ASN A 496 -28.67 -70.66 139.57
C ASN A 496 -27.75 -69.56 139.01
N GLY A 497 -26.74 -69.14 139.77
CA GLY A 497 -25.71 -68.22 139.33
C GLY A 497 -24.90 -68.76 138.15
N THR A 498 -24.50 -70.03 138.20
CA THR A 498 -23.77 -70.70 137.11
C THR A 498 -24.64 -70.87 135.85
N ASP A 499 -25.92 -71.27 135.99
CA ASP A 499 -26.84 -71.40 134.85
C ASP A 499 -27.06 -70.05 134.12
N ASN A 500 -27.18 -68.95 134.88
CA ASN A 500 -27.27 -67.60 134.33
C ASN A 500 -25.96 -67.17 133.65
N LEU A 501 -24.82 -67.46 134.27
CA LEU A 501 -23.50 -67.17 133.69
C LEU A 501 -23.29 -67.95 132.38
N ASN A 502 -23.68 -69.22 132.32
CA ASN A 502 -23.59 -70.04 131.11
C ASN A 502 -24.42 -69.45 129.95
N SER A 503 -25.62 -68.96 130.25
CA SER A 503 -26.49 -68.30 129.26
C SER A 503 -25.84 -67.03 128.72
N ALA A 504 -25.29 -66.19 129.62
CA ALA A 504 -24.57 -64.96 129.25
C ALA A 504 -23.30 -65.25 128.44
N LEU A 505 -22.50 -66.26 128.83
CA LEU A 505 -21.30 -66.68 128.11
C LEU A 505 -21.64 -67.21 126.71
N SER A 506 -22.75 -67.92 126.56
CA SER A 506 -23.20 -68.42 125.26
C SER A 506 -23.61 -67.27 124.33
N SER A 507 -24.37 -66.28 124.82
CA SER A 507 -24.70 -65.08 124.04
C SER A 507 -23.46 -64.25 123.68
N LEU A 508 -22.51 -64.11 124.62
CA LEU A 508 -21.24 -63.43 124.38
C LEU A 508 -20.43 -64.14 123.28
N GLN A 509 -20.33 -65.47 123.35
CA GLN A 509 -19.60 -66.26 122.36
C GLN A 509 -20.22 -66.14 120.97
N ASP A 510 -21.55 -66.14 120.85
CA ASP A 510 -22.25 -65.91 119.58
C ASP A 510 -21.97 -64.52 119.02
N GLY A 511 -21.97 -63.48 119.87
CA GLY A 511 -21.61 -62.12 119.49
C GLY A 511 -20.16 -62.02 118.99
N GLN A 512 -19.23 -62.67 119.68
CA GLN A 512 -17.81 -62.75 119.30
C GLN A 512 -17.63 -63.46 117.94
N LYS A 513 -18.33 -64.58 117.70
CA LYS A 513 -18.31 -65.30 116.41
C LYS A 513 -18.83 -64.44 115.26
N LYS A 514 -19.98 -63.78 115.44
CA LYS A 514 -20.55 -62.87 114.42
C LYS A 514 -19.60 -61.70 114.11
N ALA A 515 -18.96 -61.14 115.13
CA ALA A 515 -17.96 -60.09 114.93
C ALA A 515 -16.73 -60.63 114.19
N ALA A 516 -16.29 -61.86 114.49
CA ALA A 516 -15.19 -62.50 113.78
C ALA A 516 -15.55 -62.70 112.29
N ASP A 517 -16.72 -63.27 112.00
CA ASP A 517 -17.18 -63.45 110.61
C ASP A 517 -17.25 -62.12 109.86
N GLY A 518 -17.73 -61.05 110.50
CA GLY A 518 -17.72 -59.70 109.94
C GLY A 518 -16.31 -59.19 109.64
N ALA A 519 -15.38 -59.35 110.57
CA ALA A 519 -13.97 -58.98 110.38
C ALA A 519 -13.31 -59.78 109.24
N TYR A 520 -13.62 -61.07 109.12
CA TYR A 520 -13.13 -61.93 108.03
C TYR A 520 -13.66 -61.47 106.67
N LEU A 521 -14.96 -61.18 106.56
CA LEU A 521 -15.57 -60.70 105.32
C LEU A 521 -14.99 -59.35 104.88
N ILE A 522 -14.74 -58.43 105.81
CA ILE A 522 -14.09 -57.15 105.50
C ILE A 522 -12.64 -57.39 105.04
N SER A 523 -11.91 -58.28 105.70
CA SER A 523 -10.54 -58.65 105.31
C SER A 523 -10.50 -59.15 103.86
N LYS A 524 -11.40 -60.07 103.50
CA LYS A 524 -11.50 -60.62 102.14
C LYS A 524 -12.00 -59.59 101.13
N GLY A 525 -12.96 -58.75 101.50
CA GLY A 525 -13.40 -57.63 100.67
C GLY A 525 -12.26 -56.66 100.34
N GLY A 526 -11.39 -56.37 101.32
CA GLY A 526 -10.20 -55.55 101.13
C GLY A 526 -9.19 -56.15 100.14
N GLU A 527 -8.95 -57.46 100.19
CA GLU A 527 -8.11 -58.18 99.21
C GLU A 527 -8.66 -58.04 97.78
N THR A 528 -9.98 -58.22 97.60
CA THR A 528 -10.63 -58.06 96.29
C THR A 528 -10.56 -56.62 95.78
N LEU A 529 -10.82 -55.64 96.65
CA LEU A 529 -10.74 -54.23 96.28
C LEU A 529 -9.32 -53.82 95.86
N LYS A 530 -8.29 -54.38 96.49
CA LYS A 530 -6.90 -54.18 96.07
C LYS A 530 -6.67 -54.66 94.64
N SER A 531 -7.17 -55.84 94.27
CA SER A 531 -7.02 -56.39 92.91
C SER A 531 -7.62 -55.44 91.87
N HIS A 532 -8.87 -54.99 92.08
CA HIS A 532 -9.51 -54.04 91.16
C HIS A 532 -8.80 -52.68 91.13
N ALA A 533 -8.25 -52.22 92.24
CA ALA A 533 -7.48 -50.99 92.28
C ALA A 533 -6.18 -51.09 91.45
N GLN A 534 -5.53 -52.26 91.42
CA GLN A 534 -4.39 -52.52 90.55
C GLN A 534 -4.78 -52.55 89.06
N GLU A 535 -5.95 -53.11 88.72
CA GLU A 535 -6.49 -53.05 87.35
C GLU A 535 -6.74 -51.60 86.92
N LEU A 536 -7.33 -50.78 87.78
CA LEU A 536 -7.54 -49.35 87.54
C LEU A 536 -6.23 -48.58 87.38
N GLN A 537 -5.20 -48.91 88.16
CA GLN A 537 -3.85 -48.35 88.01
C GLN A 537 -3.29 -48.66 86.61
N ASN A 538 -3.35 -49.92 86.18
CA ASN A 538 -2.86 -50.35 84.89
C ASN A 538 -3.61 -49.66 83.73
N ALA A 539 -4.94 -49.55 83.85
CA ALA A 539 -5.77 -48.83 82.90
C ALA A 539 -5.41 -47.35 82.81
N GLY A 540 -5.22 -46.68 83.96
CA GLY A 540 -4.80 -45.28 84.01
C GLY A 540 -3.41 -45.04 83.40
N ASN A 541 -2.45 -45.93 83.64
CA ASN A 541 -1.13 -45.87 83.00
C ASN A 541 -1.25 -46.06 81.47
N SER A 542 -2.05 -47.03 81.02
CA SER A 542 -2.26 -47.30 79.58
C SER A 542 -2.91 -46.12 78.85
N LEU A 543 -3.89 -45.47 79.50
CA LEU A 543 -4.52 -44.24 78.99
C LEU A 543 -3.51 -43.09 78.91
N SER A 544 -2.65 -42.95 79.91
CA SER A 544 -1.58 -41.94 79.92
C SER A 544 -0.60 -42.15 78.75
N GLU A 545 -0.17 -43.39 78.52
CA GLU A 545 0.72 -43.73 77.39
C GLU A 545 0.06 -43.47 76.03
N GLY A 546 -1.22 -43.85 75.87
CA GLY A 546 -1.98 -43.58 74.63
C GLY A 546 -2.09 -42.09 74.34
N ALA A 547 -2.35 -41.27 75.37
CA ALA A 547 -2.44 -39.83 75.24
C ALA A 547 -1.07 -39.16 74.95
N ASN A 548 0.03 -39.70 75.50
CA ASN A 548 1.37 -39.26 75.11
C ASN A 548 1.67 -39.58 73.63
N LYS A 549 1.28 -40.76 73.13
CA LYS A 549 1.42 -41.09 71.69
C LYS A 549 0.60 -40.16 70.78
N LEU A 550 -0.60 -39.78 71.20
CA LEU A 550 -1.42 -38.79 70.50
C LEU A 550 -0.72 -37.43 70.47
N THR A 551 -0.17 -37.00 71.61
CA THR A 551 0.63 -35.77 71.71
C THR A 551 1.78 -35.75 70.71
N ASP A 552 2.58 -36.82 70.67
CA ASP A 552 3.75 -36.92 69.78
C ASP A 552 3.32 -36.92 68.31
N SER A 553 2.25 -37.64 67.98
CA SER A 553 1.69 -37.68 66.62
C SER A 553 1.15 -36.31 66.18
N SER A 554 0.52 -35.57 67.09
CA SER A 554 0.04 -34.22 66.84
C SER A 554 1.18 -33.21 66.68
N LYS A 555 2.27 -33.35 67.45
CA LYS A 555 3.49 -32.55 67.25
C LYS A 555 4.11 -32.83 65.88
N ALA A 556 4.25 -34.10 65.50
CA ALA A 556 4.76 -34.49 64.19
C ALA A 556 3.90 -33.95 63.03
N LEU A 557 2.57 -34.01 63.16
CA LEU A 557 1.66 -33.41 62.18
C LEU A 557 1.81 -31.88 62.12
N SER A 558 1.93 -31.20 63.26
CA SER A 558 2.17 -29.75 63.31
C SER A 558 3.48 -29.37 62.62
N GLU A 559 4.56 -30.15 62.82
CA GLU A 559 5.83 -29.97 62.12
C GLU A 559 5.70 -30.19 60.62
N GLY A 560 4.99 -31.23 60.19
CA GLY A 560 4.67 -31.46 58.77
C GLY A 560 3.90 -30.29 58.15
N LEU A 561 2.91 -29.75 58.84
CA LEU A 561 2.14 -28.59 58.39
C LEU A 561 2.99 -27.32 58.27
N LYS A 562 4.01 -27.14 59.13
CA LYS A 562 4.98 -26.04 59.00
C LYS A 562 5.78 -26.14 57.71
N GLN A 563 6.06 -27.34 57.20
CA GLN A 563 6.77 -27.54 55.93
C GLN A 563 5.90 -27.24 54.70
N VAL A 564 4.57 -27.33 54.83
CA VAL A 564 3.63 -27.02 53.73
C VAL A 564 3.56 -25.51 53.45
N GLY A 565 3.73 -24.67 54.46
CA GLY A 565 3.69 -23.20 54.33
C GLY A 565 4.61 -22.66 53.23
N PRO A 566 5.92 -22.95 53.26
CA PRO A 566 6.87 -22.55 52.21
C PRO A 566 6.48 -23.02 50.80
N SER A 567 5.90 -24.22 50.66
CA SER A 567 5.43 -24.73 49.37
C SER A 567 4.25 -23.91 48.85
N ILE A 568 3.29 -23.55 49.71
CA ILE A 568 2.17 -22.68 49.33
C ILE A 568 2.68 -21.28 48.93
N SER A 569 3.65 -20.73 49.66
CA SER A 569 4.29 -19.46 49.30
C SER A 569 4.99 -19.54 47.93
N SER A 570 5.65 -20.66 47.62
CA SER A 570 6.28 -20.88 46.32
C SER A 570 5.26 -20.96 45.18
N ILE A 571 4.11 -21.62 45.42
CA ILE A 571 2.98 -21.65 44.47
C ILE A 571 2.43 -20.24 44.25
N ALA A 572 2.25 -19.46 45.32
CA ALA A 572 1.77 -18.08 45.22
C ALA A 572 2.72 -17.21 44.39
N GLN A 573 4.03 -17.29 44.65
CA GLN A 573 5.05 -16.57 43.88
C GLN A 573 5.09 -17.01 42.41
N GLY A 574 5.08 -18.32 42.15
CA GLY A 574 5.06 -18.85 40.79
C GLY A 574 3.81 -18.42 40.01
N ASN A 575 2.66 -18.40 40.68
CA ASN A 575 1.41 -17.94 40.10
C ASN A 575 1.38 -16.42 39.87
N GLN A 576 2.04 -15.62 40.72
CA GLN A 576 2.22 -14.20 40.46
C GLN A 576 3.05 -13.96 39.19
N ASN A 577 4.17 -14.67 39.04
CA ASN A 577 4.99 -14.56 37.84
C ASN A 577 4.21 -15.00 36.57
N LEU A 578 3.41 -16.08 36.68
CA LEU A 578 2.53 -16.53 35.61
C LEU A 578 1.49 -15.45 35.25
N TYR A 579 0.87 -14.83 36.26
CA TYR A 579 -0.10 -13.75 36.07
C TYR A 579 0.54 -12.56 35.32
N GLU A 580 1.72 -12.11 35.75
CA GLU A 580 2.45 -11.02 35.10
C GLU A 580 2.83 -11.36 33.64
N GLY A 581 3.28 -12.59 33.40
CA GLY A 581 3.61 -13.09 32.05
C GLY A 581 2.38 -13.17 31.14
N LEU A 582 1.26 -13.71 31.63
CA LEU A 582 0.00 -13.79 30.88
C LEU A 582 -0.59 -12.40 30.61
N ASN A 583 -0.43 -11.45 31.54
CA ASN A 583 -0.87 -10.07 31.34
C ASN A 583 -0.05 -9.41 30.21
N SER A 584 1.25 -9.61 30.23
CA SER A 584 2.14 -9.13 29.16
C SER A 584 1.78 -9.76 27.80
N LEU A 585 1.50 -11.06 27.76
CA LEU A 585 1.07 -11.76 26.54
C LEU A 585 -0.29 -11.24 26.03
N HIS A 586 -1.24 -11.02 26.92
CA HIS A 586 -2.55 -10.45 26.59
C HIS A 586 -2.40 -9.07 25.96
N GLN A 587 -1.65 -8.16 26.61
CA GLN A 587 -1.39 -6.81 26.09
C GLN A 587 -0.65 -6.84 24.75
N GLY A 588 0.37 -7.69 24.62
CA GLY A 588 1.10 -7.86 23.37
C GLY A 588 0.23 -8.40 22.23
N SER A 589 -0.73 -9.28 22.54
CA SER A 589 -1.69 -9.81 21.57
C SER A 589 -2.69 -8.74 21.11
N LEU A 590 -3.16 -7.89 22.01
CA LEU A 590 -4.00 -6.74 21.66
C LEU A 590 -3.23 -5.74 20.78
N ALA A 591 -1.99 -5.44 21.12
CA ALA A 591 -1.13 -4.56 20.34
C ALA A 591 -0.87 -5.13 18.94
N LEU A 592 -0.61 -6.44 18.82
CA LEU A 592 -0.44 -7.11 17.52
C LEU A 592 -1.73 -7.03 16.68
N SER A 593 -2.89 -7.26 17.29
CA SER A 593 -4.19 -7.12 16.63
C SER A 593 -4.38 -5.69 16.09
N GLN A 594 -4.17 -4.67 16.93
CA GLN A 594 -4.28 -3.26 16.53
C GLN A 594 -3.30 -2.89 15.41
N GLY A 595 -2.03 -3.28 15.53
CA GLY A 595 -1.02 -3.00 14.49
C GLY A 595 -1.32 -3.72 13.17
N THR A 596 -1.90 -4.92 13.23
CA THR A 596 -2.31 -5.67 12.03
C THR A 596 -3.52 -5.02 11.35
N ASP A 597 -4.47 -4.48 12.12
CA ASP A 597 -5.58 -3.68 11.58
C ASP A 597 -5.08 -2.41 10.87
N GLU A 598 -4.12 -1.70 11.47
CA GLU A 598 -3.50 -0.52 10.84
C GLU A 598 -2.75 -0.88 9.56
N PHE A 599 -1.97 -1.97 9.58
CA PHE A 599 -1.30 -2.49 8.40
C PHE A 599 -2.30 -2.85 7.30
N SER A 600 -3.41 -3.51 7.63
CA SER A 600 -4.48 -3.86 6.69
C SER A 600 -5.04 -2.62 5.98
N LYS A 601 -5.29 -1.53 6.71
CA LYS A 601 -5.75 -0.25 6.14
C LYS A 601 -4.72 0.36 5.18
N GLY A 602 -3.43 0.26 5.51
CA GLY A 602 -2.34 0.67 4.62
C GLY A 602 -2.29 -0.14 3.32
N VAL A 603 -2.48 -1.46 3.42
CA VAL A 603 -2.56 -2.37 2.25
C VAL A 603 -3.77 -2.04 1.38
N GLU A 604 -4.92 -1.75 1.99
CA GLU A 604 -6.14 -1.34 1.27
C GLU A 604 -5.95 -0.01 0.53
N SER A 605 -5.27 0.96 1.15
CA SER A 605 -4.91 2.23 0.49
C SER A 605 -3.95 2.01 -0.69
N ALA A 606 -2.97 1.12 -0.55
CA ALA A 606 -2.06 0.76 -1.63
C ALA A 606 -2.79 0.05 -2.78
N TYR A 607 -3.77 -0.80 -2.46
CA TYR A 607 -4.61 -1.48 -3.43
C TYR A 607 -5.42 -0.47 -4.25
N GLU A 608 -6.08 0.49 -3.59
CA GLU A 608 -6.79 1.56 -4.30
C GLU A 608 -5.86 2.37 -5.22
N GLY A 609 -4.63 2.63 -4.75
CA GLY A 609 -3.60 3.31 -5.54
C GLY A 609 -3.18 2.51 -6.77
N SER A 610 -2.96 1.20 -6.64
CA SER A 610 -2.56 0.33 -7.76
C SER A 610 -3.66 0.21 -8.81
N VAL A 611 -4.94 0.13 -8.39
CA VAL A 611 -6.10 0.15 -9.29
C VAL A 611 -6.15 1.46 -10.09
N LYS A 612 -6.02 2.62 -9.42
CA LYS A 612 -6.01 3.93 -10.11
C LYS A 612 -4.85 4.07 -11.09
N LEU A 613 -3.65 3.62 -10.71
CA LEU A 613 -2.48 3.68 -11.59
C LEU A 613 -2.64 2.74 -12.79
N ASN A 614 -3.22 1.55 -12.57
CA ASN A 614 -3.55 0.62 -13.64
C ASN A 614 -4.52 1.26 -14.66
N GLU A 615 -5.62 1.85 -14.18
CA GLU A 615 -6.58 2.56 -15.03
C GLU A 615 -5.93 3.71 -15.81
N GLY A 616 -5.05 4.48 -15.17
CA GLY A 616 -4.29 5.56 -15.81
C GLY A 616 -3.35 5.03 -16.90
N SER A 617 -2.63 3.94 -16.63
CA SER A 617 -1.72 3.29 -17.58
C SER A 617 -2.46 2.70 -18.78
N ALA A 618 -3.64 2.12 -18.56
CA ALA A 618 -4.50 1.62 -19.64
C ALA A 618 -5.00 2.78 -20.54
N LYS A 619 -5.42 3.90 -19.95
CA LYS A 619 -5.79 5.12 -20.69
C LYS A 619 -4.62 5.66 -21.51
N LEU A 620 -3.42 5.74 -20.93
CA LEU A 620 -2.21 6.19 -21.64
C LEU A 620 -1.86 5.27 -22.80
N SER A 621 -1.87 3.94 -22.58
CA SER A 621 -1.65 2.94 -23.62
C SER A 621 -2.64 3.10 -24.79
N ASN A 622 -3.93 3.27 -24.49
CA ASN A 622 -4.95 3.42 -25.52
C ASN A 622 -4.79 4.74 -26.29
N GLY A 623 -4.60 5.87 -25.60
CA GLY A 623 -4.41 7.16 -26.26
C GLY A 623 -3.14 7.24 -27.10
N THR A 624 -2.06 6.58 -26.70
CA THR A 624 -0.82 6.51 -27.49
C THR A 624 -0.91 5.59 -28.68
N LYS A 625 -1.68 4.49 -28.61
CA LYS A 625 -2.04 3.69 -29.79
C LYS A 625 -2.87 4.49 -30.78
N GLU A 626 -3.88 5.22 -30.31
CA GLU A 626 -4.71 6.06 -31.17
C GLU A 626 -3.87 7.17 -31.85
N LEU A 627 -2.94 7.79 -31.11
CA LEU A 627 -2.00 8.75 -31.69
C LEU A 627 -1.08 8.10 -32.74
N ASP A 628 -0.52 6.91 -32.46
CA ASP A 628 0.32 6.18 -33.41
C ASP A 628 -0.44 5.84 -34.71
N GLU A 629 -1.67 5.34 -34.59
CA GLU A 629 -2.55 5.06 -35.73
C GLU A 629 -2.84 6.32 -36.57
N ASN A 630 -3.15 7.43 -35.90
CA ASN A 630 -3.40 8.71 -36.58
C ASN A 630 -2.13 9.27 -37.24
N MET A 631 -0.95 9.10 -36.64
CA MET A 631 0.32 9.54 -37.25
C MET A 631 0.71 8.70 -38.46
N LYS A 632 0.45 7.38 -38.42
CA LYS A 632 0.59 6.50 -39.61
C LYS A 632 -0.33 6.94 -40.73
N LYS A 633 -1.59 7.25 -40.41
CA LYS A 633 -2.54 7.79 -41.39
C LYS A 633 -2.10 9.14 -41.97
N PHE A 634 -1.65 10.08 -41.13
CA PHE A 634 -1.15 11.38 -41.58
C PHE A 634 0.05 11.25 -42.52
N LYS A 635 0.95 10.29 -42.25
CA LYS A 635 2.07 9.96 -43.12
C LYS A 635 1.58 9.40 -44.46
N ASP A 636 0.83 8.30 -44.42
CA ASP A 636 0.49 7.51 -45.61
C ASP A 636 -0.48 8.26 -46.53
N GLU A 637 -1.45 8.98 -45.95
CA GLU A 637 -2.46 9.70 -46.72
C GLU A 637 -2.09 11.16 -47.01
N GLY A 638 -1.24 11.78 -46.18
CA GLY A 638 -0.82 13.17 -46.32
C GLY A 638 0.56 13.29 -46.96
N ILE A 639 1.61 13.02 -46.17
CA ILE A 639 3.00 13.30 -46.53
C ILE A 639 3.43 12.53 -47.78
N ASP A 640 3.19 11.22 -47.84
CA ASP A 640 3.67 10.38 -48.95
C ASP A 640 2.94 10.69 -50.28
N LYS A 641 1.67 11.11 -50.22
CA LYS A 641 0.92 11.57 -51.40
C LYS A 641 1.41 12.92 -51.92
N ILE A 642 1.86 13.80 -51.03
CA ILE A 642 2.44 15.09 -51.41
C ILE A 642 3.83 14.87 -52.02
N ASP A 643 4.68 14.06 -51.38
CA ASP A 643 6.03 13.71 -51.81
C ASP A 643 6.06 13.12 -53.24
N SER A 644 5.18 12.16 -53.52
CA SER A 644 5.04 11.55 -54.86
C SER A 644 4.59 12.54 -55.94
N LYS A 645 3.56 13.35 -55.68
CA LYS A 645 3.03 14.31 -56.67
C LYS A 645 3.99 15.45 -57.00
N VAL A 646 4.83 15.87 -56.04
CA VAL A 646 5.84 16.91 -56.26
C VAL A 646 6.97 16.39 -57.14
N ASN A 647 7.47 15.17 -56.88
CA ASN A 647 8.56 14.59 -57.66
C ASN A 647 8.16 14.24 -59.12
N ASP A 648 6.93 13.77 -59.37
CA ASP A 648 6.50 13.33 -60.71
C ASP A 648 6.26 14.48 -61.71
N LYS A 649 5.95 15.70 -61.26
CA LYS A 649 5.51 16.80 -62.15
C LYS A 649 6.57 17.83 -62.52
N LEU A 650 7.70 17.90 -61.82
CA LEU A 650 8.64 19.03 -61.94
C LEU A 650 9.86 18.79 -62.87
N GLY A 651 10.15 17.55 -63.29
CA GLY A 651 11.30 17.26 -64.17
C GLY A 651 12.64 17.76 -63.61
N ASN A 652 13.71 17.70 -64.43
CA ASN A 652 15.06 18.10 -64.00
C ASN A 652 15.22 19.63 -64.07
N ILE A 653 14.77 20.33 -63.02
CA ILE A 653 14.74 21.81 -62.92
C ILE A 653 16.11 22.47 -63.18
N ASP A 654 17.20 21.73 -62.95
CA ASP A 654 18.57 22.14 -63.23
C ASP A 654 18.84 22.36 -64.72
N ASP A 655 18.18 21.63 -65.62
CA ASP A 655 18.38 21.76 -67.09
C ASP A 655 17.80 23.10 -67.60
N ILE A 656 16.70 23.56 -67.01
CA ILE A 656 16.01 24.81 -67.37
C ILE A 656 16.81 26.02 -66.88
N ILE A 657 17.34 25.96 -65.65
CA ILE A 657 18.14 27.04 -65.05
C ILE A 657 19.41 27.30 -65.87
N LYS A 658 20.15 26.24 -66.24
CA LYS A 658 21.37 26.38 -67.04
C LYS A 658 21.11 26.83 -68.47
N SER A 659 20.00 26.39 -69.09
CA SER A 659 19.61 26.87 -70.42
C SER A 659 19.32 28.38 -70.40
N LYS A 660 18.65 28.88 -69.35
CA LYS A 660 18.36 30.32 -69.16
C LYS A 660 19.66 31.13 -69.02
N ASP A 661 20.63 30.66 -68.24
CA ASP A 661 21.91 31.37 -68.06
C ASP A 661 22.68 31.51 -69.39
N GLU A 662 22.69 30.47 -70.24
CA GLU A 662 23.38 30.54 -71.54
C GLU A 662 22.67 31.46 -72.55
N ILE A 663 21.33 31.51 -72.56
CA ILE A 663 20.57 32.47 -73.40
C ILE A 663 20.88 33.91 -73.01
N VAL A 664 20.93 34.20 -71.69
CA VAL A 664 21.29 35.53 -71.18
C VAL A 664 22.72 35.91 -71.57
N LYS A 665 23.64 34.94 -71.54
CA LYS A 665 25.03 35.15 -71.98
C LYS A 665 25.11 35.49 -73.48
N LEU A 666 24.46 34.71 -74.35
CA LEU A 666 24.42 34.99 -75.79
C LEU A 666 23.85 36.37 -76.13
N SER A 667 22.81 36.80 -75.41
CA SER A 667 22.23 38.15 -75.53
C SER A 667 23.25 39.26 -75.22
N LYS A 668 24.05 39.10 -74.15
CA LYS A 668 25.07 40.09 -73.74
C LYS A 668 26.29 40.11 -74.66
N ASP A 669 26.64 38.97 -75.25
CA ASP A 669 27.81 38.84 -76.12
C ASP A 669 27.57 39.40 -77.53
N TYR A 670 26.33 39.58 -77.97
CA TYR A 670 25.97 40.14 -79.27
C TYR A 670 26.13 41.68 -79.30
N LYS A 671 27.37 42.16 -79.39
CA LYS A 671 27.73 43.58 -79.28
C LYS A 671 27.63 44.38 -80.60
N ALA A 672 27.89 43.76 -81.74
CA ALA A 672 27.78 44.39 -83.07
C ALA A 672 27.59 43.34 -84.18
N PHE A 673 26.87 43.70 -85.24
CA PHE A 673 26.67 42.95 -86.47
C PHE A 673 27.86 43.02 -87.42
N CYS A 674 28.47 44.20 -87.65
CA CYS A 674 29.59 44.35 -88.57
C CYS A 674 30.97 44.45 -87.90
N GLY A 675 31.05 44.14 -86.60
CA GLY A 675 32.28 44.14 -85.83
C GLY A 675 32.34 45.32 -84.87
N ILE A 676 33.20 45.20 -83.86
CA ILE A 676 33.42 46.22 -82.84
C ILE A 676 34.85 46.09 -82.31
N GLY A 677 35.47 47.20 -81.90
CA GLY A 677 36.77 47.19 -81.23
C GLY A 677 36.76 46.41 -79.91
N GLU A 678 37.91 45.86 -79.50
CA GLU A 678 38.01 45.03 -78.28
C GLU A 678 37.68 45.81 -77.00
N ASP A 679 38.01 47.11 -76.97
CA ASP A 679 37.77 48.03 -75.85
C ASP A 679 36.56 48.94 -76.10
N MET A 680 35.48 48.39 -76.65
CA MET A 680 34.24 49.13 -76.91
C MET A 680 33.02 48.43 -76.34
N GLU A 681 32.05 49.24 -75.92
CA GLU A 681 30.70 48.76 -75.62
C GLU A 681 29.83 48.90 -76.86
N GLY A 682 29.21 47.80 -77.28
CA GLY A 682 28.40 47.74 -78.48
C GLY A 682 26.92 47.62 -78.17
N SER A 683 26.11 48.34 -78.91
CA SER A 683 24.67 48.12 -78.97
C SER A 683 24.23 48.07 -80.42
N VAL A 684 23.44 47.04 -80.77
CA VAL A 684 22.99 46.84 -82.14
C VAL A 684 21.47 46.82 -82.21
N LYS A 685 20.94 47.50 -83.22
CA LYS A 685 19.55 47.42 -83.62
C LYS A 685 19.44 47.20 -85.12
N PHE A 686 18.59 46.27 -85.50
CA PHE A 686 18.21 46.02 -86.87
C PHE A 686 16.92 46.78 -87.14
N ILE A 687 16.91 47.63 -88.17
CA ILE A 687 15.74 48.34 -88.65
C ILE A 687 15.53 47.88 -90.09
N MET A 688 14.65 46.90 -90.25
CA MET A 688 14.34 46.32 -91.54
C MET A 688 13.06 46.98 -92.06
N ARG A 689 13.12 47.47 -93.30
CA ARG A 689 12.00 48.15 -93.96
C ARG A 689 11.75 47.49 -95.30
N THR A 690 10.52 47.06 -95.54
CA THR A 690 10.14 46.52 -96.85
C THR A 690 9.97 47.65 -97.87
N GLU A 691 10.02 47.32 -99.16
CA GLU A 691 9.52 48.22 -100.19
C GLU A 691 8.02 48.48 -100.02
N GLU A 692 7.60 49.63 -100.53
CA GLU A 692 6.20 50.03 -100.59
C GLU A 692 5.53 49.38 -101.81
N ILE A 693 4.29 48.92 -101.64
CA ILE A 693 3.46 48.41 -102.74
C ILE A 693 2.46 49.52 -103.11
N LYS A 694 2.60 50.10 -104.31
CA LYS A 694 1.74 51.19 -104.83
C LYS A 694 0.93 50.75 -106.05
N ALA A 695 -0.25 51.33 -106.23
CA ALA A 695 -0.97 51.20 -107.49
C ALA A 695 -0.31 52.04 -108.61
N PRO A 696 -0.30 51.58 -109.88
CA PRO A 696 0.23 52.35 -111.01
C PRO A 696 -0.69 53.54 -111.39
N VAL A 697 -0.12 54.75 -111.54
CA VAL A 697 -0.86 55.98 -111.87
C VAL A 697 -1.06 56.12 -113.40
N VAL A 698 -2.31 56.30 -113.85
CA VAL A 698 -2.64 56.69 -115.24
C VAL A 698 -3.47 57.98 -115.26
N SER A 699 -2.98 58.98 -116.00
CA SER A 699 -3.49 60.36 -116.12
C SER A 699 -4.71 60.53 -117.04
N LYS A 700 -5.69 61.39 -116.66
CA LYS A 700 -6.54 62.23 -117.55
C LYS A 700 -7.29 63.30 -116.70
N THR A 701 -6.81 64.54 -116.62
CA THR A 701 -7.15 65.78 -117.38
C THR A 701 -8.20 66.68 -116.71
N SER A 702 -7.81 67.96 -116.59
CA SER A 702 -8.38 69.11 -115.88
C SER A 702 -9.55 69.85 -116.56
N THR A 703 -10.37 70.55 -115.77
CA THR A 703 -10.93 71.87 -116.12
C THR A 703 -11.18 72.74 -114.87
N GLN A 704 -10.73 74.00 -114.95
CA GLN A 704 -11.05 75.16 -114.08
C GLN A 704 -12.56 75.49 -114.19
N THR A 705 -13.23 76.19 -113.25
CA THR A 705 -12.97 77.57 -112.78
C THR A 705 -13.77 77.90 -111.50
N GLU A 706 -13.17 78.73 -110.65
CA GLU A 706 -13.64 79.65 -109.57
C GLU A 706 -15.07 80.24 -109.72
N ASN A 707 -15.79 80.82 -108.74
CA ASN A 707 -15.59 81.21 -107.33
C ASN A 707 -16.98 81.57 -106.74
N LYS A 708 -17.25 81.29 -105.46
CA LYS A 708 -17.85 82.21 -104.45
C LYS A 708 -18.05 81.51 -103.10
N GLU A 709 -17.45 82.11 -102.07
CA GLU A 709 -17.30 81.67 -100.68
C GLU A 709 -18.59 81.72 -99.82
N THR A 710 -18.57 80.97 -98.70
CA THR A 710 -18.82 81.37 -97.28
C THR A 710 -19.00 80.09 -96.44
N LYS A 711 -18.54 79.85 -95.21
CA LYS A 711 -17.64 80.46 -94.21
C LYS A 711 -17.20 79.32 -93.25
N GLY A 712 -15.95 79.31 -92.78
CA GLY A 712 -15.34 78.19 -92.03
C GLY A 712 -15.23 78.37 -90.50
N PHE A 713 -14.91 77.31 -89.77
CA PHE A 713 -14.65 77.33 -88.32
C PHE A 713 -13.42 78.18 -87.93
N PHE A 714 -12.46 78.37 -88.85
CA PHE A 714 -11.40 79.38 -88.71
C PHE A 714 -11.89 80.84 -88.82
N GLU A 715 -13.12 81.09 -89.32
CA GLU A 715 -13.79 82.41 -89.20
C GLU A 715 -14.55 82.57 -87.88
N TRP A 716 -15.01 81.49 -87.24
CA TRP A 716 -15.57 81.58 -85.88
C TRP A 716 -14.47 81.88 -84.83
N LEU A 717 -13.28 81.25 -84.97
CA LEU A 717 -12.16 81.50 -84.06
C LEU A 717 -11.43 82.83 -84.32
N ARG A 718 -11.53 83.43 -85.51
CA ARG A 718 -11.00 84.77 -85.79
C ARG A 718 -12.02 85.91 -85.57
N ASP A 719 -13.33 85.67 -85.61
CA ASP A 719 -14.30 86.67 -85.12
C ASP A 719 -14.20 86.89 -83.60
N ILE A 720 -13.61 85.94 -82.85
CA ILE A 720 -13.27 86.12 -81.44
C ILE A 720 -12.00 86.96 -81.25
N PHE A 721 -10.97 86.80 -82.09
CA PHE A 721 -9.76 87.62 -82.00
C PHE A 721 -9.93 89.04 -82.57
N LYS A 722 -10.70 89.24 -83.64
CA LYS A 722 -11.01 90.60 -84.17
C LYS A 722 -11.94 91.45 -83.30
N LYS A 723 -12.46 90.95 -82.18
CA LYS A 723 -13.18 91.81 -81.23
C LYS A 723 -12.30 92.45 -80.17
N ILE A 724 -11.04 92.03 -79.96
CA ILE A 724 -10.14 92.73 -79.02
C ILE A 724 -8.65 92.81 -79.48
N PHE A 725 -8.11 91.96 -80.37
CA PHE A 725 -6.74 92.11 -80.94
C PHE A 725 -6.56 91.56 -82.36
#